data_AF-A0A8E6VSW3-F1
#
_entry.id   AF-A0A8E6VSW3-F1
#
_cell.length_a   1.000
_cell.length_b   1.000
_cell.length_c   1.000
_cell.angle_alpha   90.00
_cell.angle_beta   90.00
_cell.angle_gamma   90.00
#
_symmetry.space_group_name_H-M   'P 1'
#
loop_
_entity.id
_entity.type
_entity.pdbx_description
1 polymer ?
#
loop_
_entity_poly.entity_id
_entity_poly.type
_entity_poly.pdbx_seq_one_letter_code
_entity_poly.pdbx_strand_id
1 'polypeptide(L)'
;MTQQPQAKYRHDYRAPDYQITDIDLTFDLDAEKTVVTAISQAVRHGAPDAPLRLDGEDLTLVSIHVNDAPWTAYKEEEGALIISDLPERFTLRIVNEISPAANTALEGLYQSGDALCTQCEAEGFRHITWYLDRPDVLARFTTKIIADKSKYPFLLSNGNRVAQGELENGRHWVQWQDPFPKPCYLFALVAGDFDVLRDTFTTRSGREVALELYVDRGNLDRAPWAMTSLKNSMKWDETRFGLEYDLDIYMIVAVDFFNMGAMENKGLNIFNSKYVLARTDTATDKDYLDIERVIGHEYFHNWTGNRVTCRDWFQLSLKEGLTVFRDQEFSSDLGSRAVNRISNVRTMRGLQFAEDASPMAHPIRPDKVIEMNNFYTLTVYEKGAEVIRMIHTLLGEENFQKGMQLYFERHDGSAATCDDFVQAMEDASNVDLSHFRRWYSQSGTPIVTVKDDYNPETEQYTLTISQRTPATADQAEKQPLHIPFAIELYDNEGNVIPLQKGGHPVNAVLNVTQAEQTFTFDNVYFQPVPALLCEFSAPVKLEYKWSDQQLTFLMRHARNDFSRWDAAQSLLATYIKLNVARHQQGQPLSLPVHVADAFRAVLLDEKIDPALAAEILTLPSANEIAELFEVIDPIAIAQVREALTRTLAAELADEFLAIYNANHLDEYRVDHGDIGKRTLRNACLRFLAFGETELANTLVSKQYRDANNMTDALAALSAAVAAQLPCRDTLMQEYDDKWHQDGLVMDKWFILQSTSPAENVLETVRGLLKHRSFSMSNPNRIRSLIGAFAGSNPAAFHAQDGSGYQFLVEMLTDLNSRNPQVASRLIEPLIRLKRYDDKRQEKMRAALEQLKGLENLSGDLYEKITKALA
;
A
#
# COMPACT_ATOMS: atom_id res chain seq x y z
N MET A 1 -23.22 -28.16 -2.55
CA MET A 1 -23.30 -26.76 -2.12
C MET A 1 -22.33 -26.62 -0.97
N THR A 2 -21.12 -26.11 -1.24
CA THR A 2 -20.17 -25.67 -0.21
C THR A 2 -20.82 -24.55 0.58
N GLN A 3 -20.83 -24.65 1.91
CA GLN A 3 -21.37 -23.62 2.78
C GLN A 3 -20.41 -22.41 2.73
N GLN A 4 -20.92 -21.23 2.40
CA GLN A 4 -20.10 -20.02 2.35
C GLN A 4 -19.53 -19.68 3.75
N PRO A 5 -18.30 -19.14 3.84
CA PRO A 5 -17.64 -18.85 5.11
C PRO A 5 -18.46 -17.89 5.97
N GLN A 6 -18.44 -18.12 7.28
CA GLN A 6 -19.15 -17.30 8.26
C GLN A 6 -18.28 -16.11 8.67
N ALA A 7 -18.90 -14.97 8.91
CA ALA A 7 -18.19 -13.81 9.42
C ALA A 7 -17.67 -14.07 10.85
N LYS A 8 -16.40 -13.75 11.09
CA LYS A 8 -15.80 -13.62 12.42
C LYS A 8 -16.01 -12.19 12.93
N TYR A 9 -16.22 -12.01 14.23
CA TYR A 9 -16.40 -10.70 14.85
C TYR A 9 -15.34 -10.40 15.90
N ARG A 10 -14.89 -9.15 15.95
CA ARG A 10 -13.84 -8.69 16.88
C ARG A 10 -14.21 -8.89 18.35
N HIS A 11 -15.49 -8.74 18.70
CA HIS A 11 -15.97 -8.88 20.07
C HIS A 11 -16.01 -10.33 20.58
N ASP A 12 -15.91 -11.31 19.68
CA ASP A 12 -15.87 -12.74 20.00
C ASP A 12 -14.48 -13.23 20.38
N TYR A 13 -13.46 -12.36 20.37
CA TYR A 13 -12.12 -12.73 20.79
C TYR A 13 -12.14 -13.42 22.16
N ARG A 14 -11.47 -14.56 22.22
CA ARG A 14 -11.16 -15.34 23.42
C ARG A 14 -9.71 -15.78 23.32
N ALA A 15 -9.03 -15.79 24.47
CA ALA A 15 -7.73 -16.43 24.58
C ALA A 15 -7.84 -17.92 24.16
N PRO A 16 -6.79 -18.51 23.56
CA PRO A 16 -6.87 -19.87 23.09
C PRO A 16 -6.87 -20.86 24.28
N ASP A 17 -7.62 -21.95 24.15
CA ASP A 17 -7.67 -23.01 25.18
C ASP A 17 -6.32 -23.74 25.32
N TYR A 18 -5.48 -23.69 24.27
CA TYR A 18 -4.16 -24.28 24.24
C TYR A 18 -3.14 -23.29 23.67
N GLN A 19 -1.91 -23.40 24.15
CA GLN A 19 -0.74 -22.72 23.60
C GLN A 19 0.25 -23.75 23.05
N ILE A 20 1.02 -23.37 22.04
CA ILE A 20 2.19 -24.11 21.56
C ILE A 20 3.41 -23.26 21.87
N THR A 21 4.35 -23.79 22.65
CA THR A 21 5.55 -23.04 23.09
C THR A 21 6.73 -23.24 22.18
N ASP A 22 6.80 -24.41 21.53
CA ASP A 22 7.90 -24.85 20.68
C ASP A 22 7.35 -25.73 19.56
N ILE A 23 7.91 -25.61 18.37
CA ILE A 23 7.63 -26.50 17.24
C ILE A 23 8.94 -26.87 16.53
N ASP A 24 9.13 -28.17 16.32
CA ASP A 24 10.16 -28.72 15.44
C ASP A 24 9.49 -29.22 14.15
N LEU A 25 9.87 -28.60 13.03
CA LEU A 25 9.37 -28.91 11.70
C LEU A 25 10.43 -29.66 10.91
N THR A 26 10.02 -30.71 10.21
CA THR A 26 10.83 -31.35 9.17
C THR A 26 10.05 -31.36 7.85
N PHE A 27 10.67 -30.79 6.82
CA PHE A 27 10.18 -30.79 5.45
C PHE A 27 11.01 -31.76 4.61
N ASP A 28 10.38 -32.81 4.11
CA ASP A 28 10.91 -33.62 3.01
C ASP A 28 10.34 -33.04 1.71
N LEU A 29 11.12 -32.14 1.08
CA LEU A 29 10.66 -31.30 -0.03
C LEU A 29 10.67 -32.03 -1.36
N ASP A 30 9.53 -31.94 -2.03
CA ASP A 30 9.35 -32.17 -3.45
C ASP A 30 8.17 -31.31 -3.95
N ALA A 31 8.24 -30.85 -5.20
CA ALA A 31 7.24 -29.93 -5.75
C ALA A 31 5.88 -30.61 -5.93
N GLU A 32 5.85 -31.90 -6.28
CA GLU A 32 4.61 -32.66 -6.44
C GLU A 32 4.09 -33.16 -5.09
N LYS A 33 5.01 -33.54 -4.18
CA LYS A 33 4.61 -34.09 -2.88
C LYS A 33 5.63 -33.82 -1.78
N THR A 34 5.39 -32.78 -0.99
CA THR A 34 6.17 -32.50 0.21
C THR A 34 5.55 -33.19 1.42
N VAL A 35 6.37 -33.88 2.22
CA VAL A 35 5.96 -34.44 3.51
C VAL A 35 6.38 -33.50 4.63
N VAL A 36 5.42 -33.11 5.47
CA VAL A 36 5.64 -32.25 6.63
C VAL A 36 5.50 -33.08 7.90
N THR A 37 6.51 -33.04 8.76
CA THR A 37 6.44 -33.56 10.12
C THR A 37 6.52 -32.39 11.09
N ALA A 38 5.48 -32.18 11.90
CA ALA A 38 5.39 -31.13 12.89
C ALA A 38 5.35 -31.74 14.30
N ILE A 39 6.30 -31.37 15.16
CA ILE A 39 6.38 -31.80 16.55
C ILE A 39 6.21 -30.57 17.45
N SER A 40 5.02 -30.41 18.02
CA SER A 40 4.66 -29.25 18.85
C SER A 40 4.63 -29.59 20.34
N GLN A 41 5.19 -28.72 21.17
CA GLN A 41 5.05 -28.77 22.62
C GLN A 41 3.85 -27.92 23.04
N ALA A 42 2.79 -28.56 23.51
CA ALA A 42 1.52 -27.92 23.79
C ALA A 42 1.20 -27.88 25.30
N VAL A 43 0.54 -26.80 25.72
CA VAL A 43 0.09 -26.56 27.09
C VAL A 43 -1.37 -26.11 27.07
N ARG A 44 -2.23 -26.76 27.85
CA ARG A 44 -3.61 -26.35 28.03
C ARG A 44 -3.71 -25.19 29.02
N HIS A 45 -4.50 -24.18 28.67
CA HIS A 45 -4.90 -23.07 29.52
C HIS A 45 -6.41 -23.00 29.76
N GLY A 46 -7.20 -23.60 28.85
CA GLY A 46 -8.66 -23.67 28.92
C GLY A 46 -9.20 -24.74 29.86
N ALA A 47 -10.49 -25.05 29.69
CA ALA A 47 -11.18 -26.04 30.51
C ALA A 47 -10.60 -27.46 30.29
N PRO A 48 -10.54 -28.33 31.32
CA PRO A 48 -9.96 -29.67 31.20
C PRO A 48 -10.56 -30.56 30.10
N ASP A 49 -11.81 -30.30 29.72
CA ASP A 49 -12.59 -31.01 28.70
C ASP A 49 -12.63 -30.30 27.34
N ALA A 50 -12.00 -29.12 27.21
CA ALA A 50 -11.87 -28.45 25.91
C ALA A 50 -10.98 -29.28 24.97
N PRO A 51 -11.44 -29.59 23.74
CA PRO A 51 -10.59 -30.21 22.74
C PRO A 51 -9.57 -29.21 22.17
N LEU A 52 -8.44 -29.72 21.69
CA LEU A 52 -7.54 -28.94 20.83
C LEU A 52 -8.15 -28.87 19.43
N ARG A 53 -8.40 -27.66 18.93
CA ARG A 53 -8.86 -27.41 17.56
C ARG A 53 -7.72 -26.78 16.77
N LEU A 54 -7.21 -27.51 15.78
CA LEU A 54 -6.17 -27.05 14.88
C LEU A 54 -6.78 -26.70 13.53
N ASP A 55 -6.36 -25.60 12.94
CA ASP A 55 -6.74 -25.19 11.59
C ASP A 55 -5.88 -25.95 10.56
N GLY A 56 -6.48 -26.33 9.43
CA GLY A 56 -5.78 -27.00 8.33
C GLY A 56 -6.62 -27.04 7.06
N GLU A 57 -5.99 -26.75 5.93
CA GLU A 57 -6.65 -26.62 4.63
C GLU A 57 -5.82 -27.37 3.57
N ASP A 58 -6.48 -28.17 2.72
CA ASP A 58 -5.86 -28.97 1.65
C ASP A 58 -4.70 -29.89 2.12
N LEU A 59 -4.80 -30.43 3.34
CA LEU A 59 -3.80 -31.31 3.93
C LEU A 59 -4.20 -32.78 3.81
N THR A 60 -3.26 -33.64 3.41
CA THR A 60 -3.45 -35.10 3.52
C THR A 60 -2.83 -35.61 4.82
N LEU A 61 -3.65 -35.93 5.82
CA LEU A 61 -3.17 -36.45 7.11
C LEU A 61 -2.56 -37.86 6.96
N VAL A 62 -1.34 -38.05 7.46
CA VAL A 62 -0.65 -39.35 7.47
C VAL A 62 -0.69 -39.98 8.87
N SER A 63 -0.37 -39.22 9.92
CA SER A 63 -0.44 -39.74 11.28
C SER A 63 -0.51 -38.66 12.35
N ILE A 64 -1.07 -39.01 13.50
CA ILE A 64 -1.13 -38.20 14.71
C ILE A 64 -0.64 -39.03 15.91
N HIS A 65 0.24 -38.42 16.71
CA HIS A 65 0.74 -39.01 17.95
C HIS A 65 0.70 -37.97 19.08
N VAL A 66 0.40 -38.43 20.29
CA VAL A 66 0.47 -37.63 21.52
C VAL A 66 1.41 -38.37 22.46
N ASN A 67 2.51 -37.72 22.86
CA ASN A 67 3.58 -38.33 23.66
C ASN A 67 4.07 -39.66 23.07
N ASP A 68 4.36 -39.66 21.76
CA ASP A 68 4.78 -40.81 20.95
C ASP A 68 3.78 -41.97 20.83
N ALA A 69 2.63 -41.91 21.48
CA ALA A 69 1.54 -42.86 21.31
C ALA A 69 0.66 -42.46 20.11
N PRO A 70 0.35 -43.39 19.17
CA PRO A 70 -0.66 -43.15 18.15
C PRO A 70 -1.98 -42.72 18.79
N TRP A 71 -2.57 -41.63 18.30
CA TRP A 71 -3.77 -41.08 18.91
C TRP A 71 -5.03 -41.49 18.15
N THR A 72 -6.09 -41.84 18.86
CA THR A 72 -7.37 -42.28 18.26
C THR A 72 -8.54 -41.36 18.59
N ALA A 73 -8.41 -40.47 19.58
CA ALA A 73 -9.45 -39.54 19.98
C ALA A 73 -9.34 -38.23 19.17
N TYR A 74 -9.58 -38.30 17.86
CA TYR A 74 -9.63 -37.14 16.99
C TYR A 74 -10.68 -37.29 15.87
N LYS A 75 -11.02 -36.18 15.22
CA LYS A 75 -11.82 -36.13 13.99
C LYS A 75 -11.37 -34.98 13.10
N GLU A 76 -11.45 -35.19 11.80
CA GLU A 76 -11.33 -34.13 10.79
C GLU A 76 -12.73 -33.54 10.53
N GLU A 77 -12.79 -32.22 10.51
CA GLU A 77 -13.95 -31.41 10.12
C GLU A 77 -13.50 -30.41 9.03
N GLU A 78 -14.46 -29.72 8.41
CA GLU A 78 -14.13 -28.68 7.42
C GLU A 78 -13.18 -27.64 8.04
N GLY A 79 -11.99 -27.50 7.44
CA GLY A 79 -10.94 -26.58 7.87
C GLY A 79 -10.31 -26.88 9.24
N ALA A 80 -10.59 -28.03 9.88
CA ALA A 80 -10.16 -28.28 11.25
C ALA A 80 -9.87 -29.75 11.62
N LEU A 81 -8.84 -29.95 12.45
CA LEU A 81 -8.56 -31.20 13.14
C LEU A 81 -8.86 -31.02 14.64
N ILE A 82 -9.83 -31.78 15.14
CA ILE A 82 -10.29 -31.72 16.53
C ILE A 82 -9.71 -32.91 17.30
N ILE A 83 -8.92 -32.65 18.34
CA ILE A 83 -8.23 -33.66 19.15
C ILE A 83 -8.73 -33.60 20.60
N SER A 84 -9.24 -34.70 21.10
CA SER A 84 -9.87 -34.81 22.43
C SER A 84 -9.00 -35.62 23.41
N ASP A 85 -9.42 -35.63 24.68
CA ASP A 85 -8.83 -36.44 25.78
C ASP A 85 -7.34 -36.18 26.03
N LEU A 86 -6.89 -34.95 25.79
CA LEU A 86 -5.48 -34.58 25.86
C LEU A 86 -5.00 -34.35 27.31
N PRO A 87 -3.74 -34.71 27.63
CA PRO A 87 -3.09 -34.25 28.85
C PRO A 87 -2.99 -32.71 28.93
N GLU A 88 -2.70 -32.18 30.13
CA GLU A 88 -2.49 -30.73 30.29
C GLU A 88 -1.23 -30.25 29.55
N ARG A 89 -0.19 -31.08 29.49
CA ARG A 89 1.04 -30.86 28.75
C ARG A 89 1.38 -32.10 27.95
N PHE A 90 1.70 -31.92 26.68
CA PHE A 90 1.99 -33.03 25.78
C PHE A 90 2.82 -32.60 24.58
N THR A 91 3.50 -33.57 24.00
CA THR A 91 4.11 -33.45 22.67
C THR A 91 3.12 -33.97 21.63
N LEU A 92 2.73 -33.12 20.71
CA LEU A 92 1.92 -33.48 19.54
C LEU A 92 2.84 -33.69 18.35
N ARG A 93 2.74 -34.84 17.68
CA ARG A 93 3.42 -35.10 16.41
C ARG A 93 2.40 -35.37 15.31
N ILE A 94 2.40 -34.52 14.30
CA ILE A 94 1.59 -34.64 13.09
C ILE A 94 2.50 -34.89 11.89
N VAL A 95 2.08 -35.80 11.03
CA VAL A 95 2.68 -35.99 9.70
C VAL A 95 1.58 -35.80 8.67
N ASN A 96 1.80 -34.95 7.69
CA ASN A 96 0.88 -34.71 6.58
C ASN A 96 1.65 -34.52 5.26
N GLU A 97 0.93 -34.61 4.15
CA GLU A 97 1.45 -34.34 2.80
C GLU A 97 0.74 -33.11 2.20
N ILE A 98 1.48 -32.36 1.38
CA ILE A 98 1.02 -31.19 0.60
C ILE A 98 1.65 -31.21 -0.81
N SER A 99 1.08 -30.47 -1.76
CA SER A 99 1.53 -30.42 -3.17
C SER A 99 1.81 -28.99 -3.64
N PRO A 100 3.05 -28.47 -3.45
CA PRO A 100 3.42 -27.10 -3.84
C PRO A 100 3.17 -26.73 -5.31
N ALA A 101 3.37 -27.67 -6.25
CA ALA A 101 3.16 -27.46 -7.68
C ALA A 101 1.68 -27.24 -8.04
N ALA A 102 0.76 -27.75 -7.23
CA ALA A 102 -0.68 -27.57 -7.41
C ALA A 102 -1.20 -26.24 -6.82
N ASN A 103 -0.38 -25.56 -6.00
CA ASN A 103 -0.78 -24.36 -5.28
C ASN A 103 -0.68 -23.11 -6.15
N THR A 104 -1.72 -22.84 -6.94
CA THR A 104 -1.81 -21.64 -7.77
C THR A 104 -2.29 -20.41 -7.02
N ALA A 105 -2.82 -20.58 -5.79
CA ALA A 105 -3.28 -19.50 -4.94
C ALA A 105 -2.13 -18.67 -4.37
N LEU A 106 -0.92 -19.26 -4.26
CA LEU A 106 0.29 -18.64 -3.71
C LEU A 106 0.16 -18.30 -2.21
N GLU A 107 -0.49 -19.19 -1.46
CA GLU A 107 -0.70 -19.12 0.00
C GLU A 107 -0.34 -20.47 0.63
N GLY A 108 0.44 -20.48 1.71
CA GLY A 108 1.14 -21.67 2.21
C GLY A 108 2.46 -21.89 1.47
N LEU A 109 2.82 -23.15 1.19
CA LEU A 109 4.01 -23.51 0.41
C LEU A 109 3.64 -23.70 -1.07
N TYR A 110 4.33 -23.00 -1.97
CA TYR A 110 4.07 -23.02 -3.41
C TYR A 110 5.36 -22.89 -4.23
N GLN A 111 5.20 -22.97 -5.56
CA GLN A 111 6.29 -22.85 -6.52
C GLN A 111 6.31 -21.46 -7.19
N SER A 112 7.47 -20.81 -7.19
CA SER A 112 7.75 -19.59 -7.95
C SER A 112 8.90 -19.86 -8.92
N GLY A 113 8.58 -20.09 -10.19
CA GLY A 113 9.57 -20.56 -11.17
C GLY A 113 10.10 -21.95 -10.77
N ASP A 114 11.42 -22.09 -10.63
CA ASP A 114 12.03 -23.35 -10.15
C ASP A 114 12.19 -23.40 -8.62
N ALA A 115 11.98 -22.29 -7.92
CA ALA A 115 12.07 -22.21 -6.47
C ALA A 115 10.77 -22.64 -5.79
N LEU A 116 10.89 -23.16 -4.56
CA LEU A 116 9.78 -23.31 -3.62
C LEU A 116 9.88 -22.21 -2.56
N CYS A 117 8.76 -21.54 -2.27
CA CYS A 117 8.70 -20.48 -1.27
C CYS A 117 7.34 -20.44 -0.58
N THR A 118 7.26 -19.69 0.52
CA THR A 118 6.07 -19.62 1.37
C THR A 118 5.46 -18.23 1.43
N GLN A 119 4.15 -18.16 1.65
CA GLN A 119 3.45 -16.98 2.15
C GLN A 119 2.45 -17.44 3.21
N CYS A 120 2.67 -17.05 4.47
CA CYS A 120 1.88 -17.54 5.60
C CYS A 120 0.91 -16.50 6.17
N GLU A 121 1.08 -15.22 5.84
CA GLU A 121 0.16 -14.17 6.29
C GLU A 121 -1.03 -14.02 5.32
N ALA A 122 -2.30 -13.96 5.80
CA ALA A 122 -2.74 -14.00 7.21
C ALA A 122 -2.93 -15.40 7.78
N GLU A 123 -3.43 -16.34 7.00
CA GLU A 123 -3.88 -17.66 7.45
C GLU A 123 -3.31 -18.77 6.57
N GLY A 124 -2.08 -18.59 6.07
CA GLY A 124 -1.44 -19.49 5.10
C GLY A 124 -0.68 -20.66 5.72
N PHE A 125 -0.31 -20.60 7.02
CA PHE A 125 0.46 -21.69 7.64
C PHE A 125 -0.38 -22.97 7.80
N ARG A 126 -1.70 -22.86 7.93
CA ARG A 126 -2.62 -24.01 7.93
C ARG A 126 -2.64 -24.80 6.61
N HIS A 127 -2.16 -24.22 5.51
CA HIS A 127 -1.95 -24.91 4.23
C HIS A 127 -0.64 -25.71 4.20
N ILE A 128 0.12 -25.72 5.31
CA ILE A 128 1.39 -26.44 5.44
C ILE A 128 1.24 -27.62 6.41
N THR A 129 0.68 -27.38 7.59
CA THR A 129 0.40 -28.40 8.60
C THR A 129 -0.76 -27.98 9.49
N TRP A 130 -1.43 -28.94 10.13
CA TRP A 130 -2.42 -28.67 11.16
C TRP A 130 -1.77 -27.90 12.32
N TYR A 131 -2.26 -26.69 12.61
CA TYR A 131 -1.67 -25.81 13.61
C TYR A 131 -2.70 -24.89 14.29
N LEU A 132 -2.29 -24.22 15.38
CA LEU A 132 -3.07 -23.11 15.95
C LEU A 132 -2.75 -21.84 15.15
N ASP A 133 -3.38 -21.68 13.98
CA ASP A 133 -3.05 -20.64 13.00
C ASP A 133 -3.70 -19.30 13.33
N ARG A 134 -3.25 -18.73 14.45
CA ARG A 134 -3.70 -17.46 15.04
C ARG A 134 -2.53 -16.72 15.70
N PRO A 135 -2.47 -15.38 15.63
CA PRO A 135 -1.24 -14.64 15.91
C PRO A 135 -0.92 -14.43 17.41
N ASP A 136 -1.84 -14.75 18.32
CA ASP A 136 -1.58 -14.80 19.78
C ASP A 136 -1.03 -16.14 20.29
N VAL A 137 -0.71 -17.08 19.39
CA VAL A 137 0.03 -18.30 19.71
C VAL A 137 1.48 -18.15 19.23
N LEU A 138 2.38 -17.92 20.19
CA LEU A 138 3.79 -17.62 19.94
C LEU A 138 4.67 -18.82 20.29
N ALA A 139 5.31 -19.42 19.27
CA ALA A 139 6.16 -20.59 19.45
C ALA A 139 7.60 -20.31 18.99
N ARG A 140 8.57 -21.00 19.60
CA ARG A 140 9.94 -21.08 19.08
C ARG A 140 9.99 -22.14 17.96
N PHE A 141 10.58 -21.79 16.83
CA PHE A 141 10.63 -22.68 15.66
C PHE A 141 12.03 -23.23 15.45
N THR A 142 12.10 -24.54 15.25
CA THR A 142 13.24 -25.23 14.65
C THR A 142 12.79 -25.86 13.34
N THR A 143 13.48 -25.59 12.23
CA THR A 143 13.05 -26.02 10.88
C THR A 143 14.15 -26.79 10.19
N LYS A 144 13.94 -28.09 9.99
CA LYS A 144 14.78 -28.95 9.18
C LYS A 144 14.20 -29.08 7.77
N ILE A 145 15.02 -28.83 6.76
CA ILE A 145 14.63 -28.89 5.35
C ILE A 145 15.50 -29.94 4.68
N ILE A 146 14.87 -30.89 3.97
CA ILE A 146 15.54 -31.98 3.26
C ILE A 146 15.12 -31.95 1.79
N ALA A 147 16.05 -31.80 0.86
CA ALA A 147 15.71 -31.66 -0.56
C ALA A 147 16.80 -32.25 -1.48
N ASP A 148 16.50 -32.34 -2.77
CA ASP A 148 17.51 -32.62 -3.80
C ASP A 148 18.52 -31.47 -3.88
N LYS A 149 19.81 -31.78 -3.74
CA LYS A 149 20.87 -30.77 -3.66
C LYS A 149 21.17 -30.09 -5.00
N SER A 150 20.89 -30.78 -6.11
CA SER A 150 21.16 -30.23 -7.45
C SER A 150 20.10 -29.20 -7.84
N LYS A 151 18.83 -29.46 -7.48
CA LYS A 151 17.70 -28.57 -7.74
C LYS A 151 17.57 -27.46 -6.70
N TYR A 152 17.85 -27.78 -5.43
CA TYR A 152 17.65 -26.85 -4.31
C TYR A 152 18.92 -26.72 -3.46
N PRO A 153 20.04 -26.18 -4.01
CA PRO A 153 21.29 -26.04 -3.28
C PRO A 153 21.20 -25.09 -2.09
N PHE A 154 20.24 -24.17 -2.07
CA PHE A 154 19.95 -23.31 -0.92
C PHE A 154 18.65 -23.74 -0.24
N LEU A 155 18.73 -24.02 1.07
CA LEU A 155 17.60 -24.35 1.93
C LEU A 155 17.57 -23.35 3.09
N LEU A 156 16.58 -22.45 3.10
CA LEU A 156 16.49 -21.31 4.00
C LEU A 156 15.22 -21.39 4.85
N SER A 157 15.34 -21.02 6.12
CA SER A 157 14.22 -20.75 7.03
C SER A 157 14.64 -19.66 8.01
N ASN A 158 13.71 -19.13 8.81
CA ASN A 158 13.99 -18.10 9.82
C ASN A 158 15.16 -18.45 10.77
N GLY A 159 15.91 -17.44 11.20
CA GLY A 159 16.93 -17.56 12.25
C GLY A 159 18.31 -17.98 11.74
N ASN A 160 18.99 -18.85 12.49
CA ASN A 160 20.37 -19.26 12.22
C ASN A 160 20.48 -20.74 11.85
N ARG A 161 21.46 -21.09 11.00
CA ARG A 161 21.81 -22.49 10.68
C ARG A 161 22.43 -23.14 11.92
N VAL A 162 21.81 -24.20 12.44
CA VAL A 162 22.28 -24.92 13.64
C VAL A 162 22.81 -26.33 13.34
N ALA A 163 22.38 -26.93 12.23
CA ALA A 163 22.90 -28.20 11.76
C ALA A 163 22.74 -28.34 10.24
N GLN A 164 23.53 -29.20 9.63
CA GLN A 164 23.46 -29.52 8.20
C GLN A 164 24.04 -30.91 7.93
N GLY A 165 23.66 -31.53 6.81
CA GLY A 165 24.22 -32.81 6.40
C GLY A 165 23.82 -33.22 5.00
N GLU A 166 24.46 -34.27 4.51
CA GLU A 166 24.17 -34.89 3.22
C GLU A 166 23.49 -36.24 3.46
N LEU A 167 22.67 -36.69 2.51
CA LEU A 167 21.99 -37.98 2.54
C LEU A 167 22.31 -38.76 1.26
N GLU A 168 21.89 -40.02 1.23
CA GLU A 168 21.95 -40.84 0.03
C GLU A 168 21.10 -40.24 -1.11
N ASN A 169 21.32 -40.72 -2.34
CA ASN A 169 20.56 -40.33 -3.53
C ASN A 169 20.61 -38.82 -3.87
N GLY A 170 21.72 -38.14 -3.56
CA GLY A 170 21.95 -36.75 -3.97
C GLY A 170 21.18 -35.69 -3.17
N ARG A 171 20.59 -36.08 -2.04
CA ARG A 171 19.84 -35.18 -1.16
C ARG A 171 20.72 -34.58 -0.08
N HIS A 172 20.34 -33.42 0.43
CA HIS A 172 20.98 -32.80 1.58
C HIS A 172 19.94 -32.16 2.51
N TRP A 173 20.39 -31.68 3.66
CA TRP A 173 19.52 -30.98 4.60
C TRP A 173 20.23 -29.88 5.37
N VAL A 174 19.46 -28.87 5.75
CA VAL A 174 19.86 -27.78 6.65
C VAL A 174 18.78 -27.64 7.73
N GLN A 175 19.20 -27.43 8.97
CA GLN A 175 18.33 -27.14 10.09
C GLN A 175 18.59 -25.74 10.62
N TRP A 176 17.51 -25.00 10.80
CA TRP A 176 17.47 -23.62 11.24
C TRP A 176 16.80 -23.51 12.61
N GLN A 177 17.23 -22.55 13.42
CA GLN A 177 16.60 -22.22 14.69
C GLN A 177 16.44 -20.71 14.82
N ASP A 178 15.24 -20.28 15.16
CA ASP A 178 14.92 -18.90 15.51
C ASP A 178 14.64 -18.83 17.03
N PRO A 179 15.43 -18.06 17.79
CA PRO A 179 15.28 -17.99 19.24
C PRO A 179 14.04 -17.21 19.68
N PHE A 180 13.47 -16.35 18.83
CA PHE A 180 12.34 -15.52 19.21
C PHE A 180 11.02 -16.28 19.01
N PRO A 181 10.16 -16.39 20.05
CA PRO A 181 8.80 -16.86 19.87
C PRO A 181 8.08 -15.99 18.84
N LYS A 182 7.44 -16.62 17.87
CA LYS A 182 6.71 -15.93 16.81
C LYS A 182 5.37 -16.60 16.54
N PRO A 183 4.38 -15.86 16.03
CA PRO A 183 3.22 -16.46 15.39
C PRO A 183 3.63 -17.14 14.08
N CYS A 184 2.84 -18.14 13.67
CA CYS A 184 3.11 -18.93 12.47
C CYS A 184 3.01 -18.15 11.16
N TYR A 185 2.32 -17.00 11.13
CA TYR A 185 2.30 -16.16 9.92
C TYR A 185 3.69 -15.61 9.54
N LEU A 186 4.62 -15.54 10.50
CA LEU A 186 6.02 -15.12 10.28
C LEU A 186 6.96 -16.26 9.89
N PHE A 187 6.44 -17.49 9.77
CA PHE A 187 7.22 -18.62 9.27
C PHE A 187 7.55 -18.42 7.80
N ALA A 188 8.81 -18.67 7.45
CA ALA A 188 9.25 -18.72 6.07
C ALA A 188 10.10 -19.96 5.77
N LEU A 189 9.92 -20.49 4.57
CA LEU A 189 10.79 -21.49 3.97
C LEU A 189 11.06 -21.11 2.51
N VAL A 190 12.32 -21.21 2.09
CA VAL A 190 12.73 -21.06 0.69
C VAL A 190 13.69 -22.18 0.30
N ALA A 191 13.47 -22.78 -0.87
CA ALA A 191 14.36 -23.76 -1.47
C ALA A 191 14.57 -23.47 -2.97
N GLY A 192 15.83 -23.35 -3.42
CA GLY A 192 16.11 -22.98 -4.81
C GLY A 192 17.61 -22.84 -5.13
N ASP A 193 17.90 -22.48 -6.38
CA ASP A 193 19.23 -22.09 -6.83
C ASP A 193 19.27 -20.59 -7.15
N PHE A 194 20.15 -19.87 -6.45
CA PHE A 194 20.18 -18.41 -6.47
C PHE A 194 21.60 -17.89 -6.66
N ASP A 195 21.72 -16.72 -7.26
CA ASP A 195 22.85 -15.87 -6.95
C ASP A 195 22.61 -15.15 -5.62
N VAL A 196 23.69 -14.86 -4.88
CA VAL A 196 23.59 -14.25 -3.55
C VAL A 196 24.53 -13.06 -3.44
N LEU A 197 23.96 -11.86 -3.29
CA LEU A 197 24.71 -10.67 -2.89
C LEU A 197 24.89 -10.71 -1.37
N ARG A 198 26.15 -10.71 -0.92
CA ARG A 198 26.53 -10.76 0.50
C ARG A 198 27.18 -9.46 0.91
N ASP A 199 26.74 -8.92 2.04
CA ASP A 199 27.29 -7.69 2.64
C ASP A 199 27.17 -7.79 4.18
N THR A 200 27.56 -6.73 4.88
CA THR A 200 27.50 -6.64 6.34
C THR A 200 26.96 -5.30 6.80
N PHE A 201 26.32 -5.29 7.96
CA PHE A 201 25.99 -4.08 8.71
C PHE A 201 26.45 -4.22 10.16
N THR A 202 27.15 -3.22 10.69
CA THR A 202 27.52 -3.17 12.11
C THR A 202 26.58 -2.23 12.83
N THR A 203 25.84 -2.76 13.81
CA THR A 203 24.91 -1.95 14.59
C THR A 203 25.64 -0.94 15.47
N ARG A 204 24.91 0.05 15.98
CA ARG A 204 25.43 1.07 16.89
C ARG A 204 26.09 0.46 18.14
N SER A 205 25.61 -0.66 18.66
CA SER A 205 26.21 -1.38 19.79
C SER A 205 27.39 -2.28 19.43
N GLY A 206 27.66 -2.48 18.13
CA GLY A 206 28.80 -3.24 17.62
C GLY A 206 28.48 -4.68 17.19
N ARG A 207 27.20 -5.08 17.09
CA ARG A 207 26.82 -6.38 16.52
C ARG A 207 27.06 -6.33 15.01
N GLU A 208 27.82 -7.29 14.49
CA GLU A 208 27.95 -7.50 13.05
C GLU A 208 26.79 -8.40 12.57
N VAL A 209 26.05 -7.93 11.57
CA VAL A 209 24.92 -8.63 10.96
C VAL A 209 25.29 -8.99 9.52
N ALA A 210 25.20 -10.27 9.18
CA ALA A 210 25.37 -10.73 7.81
C ALA A 210 24.12 -10.40 6.98
N LEU A 211 24.29 -9.75 5.83
CA LEU A 211 23.20 -9.42 4.91
C LEU A 211 23.30 -10.32 3.70
N GLU A 212 22.23 -11.05 3.38
CA GLU A 212 22.21 -12.01 2.27
C GLU A 212 20.97 -11.75 1.39
N LEU A 213 21.18 -11.25 0.18
CA LEU A 213 20.12 -11.00 -0.80
C LEU A 213 20.18 -12.04 -1.92
N TYR A 214 19.17 -12.91 -1.96
CA TYR A 214 19.01 -14.03 -2.88
C TYR A 214 18.14 -13.60 -4.06
N VAL A 215 18.65 -13.81 -5.27
CA VAL A 215 17.97 -13.48 -6.53
C VAL A 215 18.17 -14.61 -7.52
N ASP A 216 17.24 -14.77 -8.46
CA ASP A 216 17.40 -15.71 -9.57
C ASP A 216 18.74 -15.52 -10.29
N ARG A 217 19.31 -16.61 -10.78
CA ARG A 217 20.61 -16.61 -11.48
C ARG A 217 20.66 -15.55 -12.59
N GLY A 218 21.70 -14.73 -12.58
CA GLY A 218 21.91 -13.66 -13.56
C GLY A 218 21.40 -12.27 -13.13
N ASN A 219 20.74 -12.14 -11.97
CA ASN A 219 20.19 -10.86 -11.50
C ASN A 219 21.06 -10.10 -10.48
N LEU A 220 22.31 -10.53 -10.21
CA LEU A 220 23.19 -9.86 -9.23
C LEU A 220 23.45 -8.38 -9.53
N ASP A 221 23.45 -8.00 -10.80
CA ASP A 221 23.68 -6.62 -11.22
C ASP A 221 22.48 -5.69 -10.95
N ARG A 222 21.33 -6.25 -10.56
CA ARG A 222 20.11 -5.53 -10.18
C ARG A 222 19.86 -5.48 -8.66
N ALA A 223 20.64 -6.21 -7.88
CA ALA A 223 20.54 -6.33 -6.43
C ALA A 223 21.15 -5.18 -5.58
N PRO A 224 22.18 -4.43 -6.02
CA PRO A 224 22.92 -3.53 -5.12
C PRO A 224 22.10 -2.40 -4.49
N TRP A 225 21.07 -1.91 -5.17
CA TRP A 225 20.22 -0.86 -4.62
C TRP A 225 19.41 -1.35 -3.41
N ALA A 226 18.75 -2.51 -3.51
CA ALA A 226 18.01 -3.09 -2.39
C ALA A 226 18.92 -3.36 -1.17
N MET A 227 20.16 -3.83 -1.39
CA MET A 227 21.15 -3.99 -0.32
C MET A 227 21.54 -2.64 0.31
N THR A 228 21.63 -1.58 -0.49
CA THR A 228 21.90 -0.22 -0.02
C THR A 228 20.73 0.31 0.80
N SER A 229 19.50 0.17 0.31
CA SER A 229 18.28 0.53 1.01
C SER A 229 18.16 -0.21 2.35
N LEU A 230 18.48 -1.51 2.41
CA LEU A 230 18.45 -2.27 3.66
C LEU A 230 19.39 -1.67 4.71
N LYS A 231 20.64 -1.35 4.34
CA LYS A 231 21.58 -0.70 5.26
C LYS A 231 21.13 0.70 5.67
N ASN A 232 20.51 1.45 4.75
CA ASN A 232 19.92 2.75 5.07
C ASN A 232 18.76 2.62 6.07
N SER A 233 17.89 1.64 5.90
CA SER A 233 16.77 1.35 6.81
C SER A 233 17.26 0.93 8.19
N MET A 234 18.24 0.01 8.24
CA MET A 234 18.92 -0.36 9.48
C MET A 234 19.48 0.86 10.20
N LYS A 235 20.17 1.73 9.46
CA LYS A 235 20.80 2.91 10.05
C LYS A 235 19.79 3.95 10.53
N TRP A 236 18.75 4.19 9.74
CA TRP A 236 17.74 5.18 10.07
C TRP A 236 16.94 4.78 11.31
N ASP A 237 16.62 3.49 11.47
CA ASP A 237 15.86 3.02 12.63
C ASP A 237 16.66 3.17 13.94
N GLU A 238 17.98 2.95 13.89
CA GLU A 238 18.88 3.26 15.00
C GLU A 238 18.90 4.76 15.34
N THR A 239 18.86 5.61 14.32
CA THR A 239 19.00 7.06 14.47
C THR A 239 17.70 7.72 14.92
N ARG A 240 16.56 7.33 14.35
CA ARG A 240 15.26 7.97 14.59
C ARG A 240 14.49 7.33 15.74
N PHE A 241 14.48 6.00 15.83
CA PHE A 241 13.71 5.25 16.84
C PHE A 241 14.60 4.58 17.91
N GLY A 242 15.92 4.52 17.71
CA GLY A 242 16.84 3.86 18.65
C GLY A 242 16.76 2.33 18.62
N LEU A 243 16.38 1.76 17.47
CA LEU A 243 16.09 0.34 17.33
C LEU A 243 17.19 -0.36 16.51
N GLU A 244 17.82 -1.36 17.11
CA GLU A 244 18.82 -2.21 16.44
C GLU A 244 18.22 -3.53 15.97
N TYR A 245 18.84 -4.14 14.96
CA TYR A 245 18.48 -5.50 14.53
C TYR A 245 18.87 -6.55 15.58
N ASP A 246 18.03 -7.56 15.76
CA ASP A 246 18.06 -8.46 16.91
C ASP A 246 18.58 -9.88 16.62
N LEU A 247 18.88 -10.21 15.37
CA LEU A 247 19.49 -11.48 14.93
C LEU A 247 20.87 -11.28 14.28
N ASP A 248 21.49 -12.39 13.85
CA ASP A 248 22.86 -12.42 13.31
C ASP A 248 22.90 -12.38 11.77
N ILE A 249 21.80 -12.74 11.10
CA ILE A 249 21.67 -12.78 9.64
C ILE A 249 20.34 -12.13 9.24
N TYR A 250 20.37 -11.25 8.24
CA TYR A 250 19.19 -10.72 7.57
C TYR A 250 19.16 -11.22 6.14
N MET A 251 18.21 -12.10 5.83
CA MET A 251 18.05 -12.67 4.49
C MET A 251 16.85 -12.05 3.77
N ILE A 252 17.03 -11.73 2.49
CA ILE A 252 15.95 -11.30 1.59
C ILE A 252 15.97 -12.23 0.37
N VAL A 253 14.82 -12.74 -0.05
CA VAL A 253 14.66 -13.52 -1.27
C VAL A 253 13.70 -12.81 -2.22
N ALA A 254 14.17 -12.48 -3.43
CA ALA A 254 13.32 -11.94 -4.49
C ALA A 254 12.68 -13.09 -5.29
N VAL A 255 11.36 -13.08 -5.41
CA VAL A 255 10.57 -14.07 -6.15
C VAL A 255 9.62 -13.41 -7.14
N ASP A 256 9.46 -14.00 -8.32
CA ASP A 256 8.66 -13.44 -9.42
C ASP A 256 7.14 -13.68 -9.28
N PHE A 257 6.75 -14.69 -8.51
CA PHE A 257 5.36 -15.06 -8.27
C PHE A 257 5.00 -14.77 -6.81
N PHE A 258 4.41 -13.60 -6.55
CA PHE A 258 4.04 -13.18 -5.21
C PHE A 258 2.74 -12.37 -5.22
N ASN A 259 1.77 -12.74 -4.37
CA ASN A 259 0.52 -11.99 -4.25
C ASN A 259 0.73 -10.63 -3.57
N MET A 260 1.54 -10.54 -2.53
CA MET A 260 1.70 -9.26 -1.82
C MET A 260 2.84 -8.43 -2.42
N GLY A 261 3.25 -7.37 -1.73
CA GLY A 261 4.42 -6.60 -2.12
C GLY A 261 5.71 -7.27 -1.63
N ALA A 262 5.82 -7.41 -0.33
CA ALA A 262 6.83 -8.20 0.35
C ALA A 262 6.22 -8.73 1.66
N MET A 263 7.02 -9.41 2.48
CA MET A 263 6.57 -10.03 3.72
C MET A 263 7.67 -10.02 4.79
N GLU A 264 7.31 -9.66 6.02
CA GLU A 264 8.21 -9.34 7.11
C GLU A 264 8.79 -10.55 7.88
N ASN A 265 8.73 -11.77 7.29
CA ASN A 265 9.11 -13.01 7.97
C ASN A 265 10.45 -12.88 8.71
N LYS A 266 10.48 -13.27 9.99
CA LYS A 266 11.59 -12.96 10.90
C LYS A 266 12.95 -13.43 10.36
N GLY A 267 13.79 -12.49 9.94
CA GLY A 267 15.14 -12.73 9.41
C GLY A 267 15.22 -13.41 8.03
N LEU A 268 14.09 -13.67 7.36
CA LEU A 268 14.02 -14.25 6.02
C LEU A 268 12.87 -13.65 5.23
N ASN A 269 12.99 -12.38 4.86
CA ASN A 269 11.94 -11.72 4.11
C ASN A 269 11.82 -12.28 2.69
N ILE A 270 10.59 -12.37 2.21
CA ILE A 270 10.29 -12.78 0.83
C ILE A 270 9.65 -11.58 0.14
N PHE A 271 10.24 -11.19 -0.98
CA PHE A 271 9.86 -9.99 -1.72
C PHE A 271 9.39 -10.37 -3.12
N ASN A 272 8.35 -9.71 -3.60
CA ASN A 272 8.11 -9.63 -5.04
C ASN A 272 9.33 -8.96 -5.70
N SER A 273 9.88 -9.56 -6.76
CA SER A 273 11.05 -9.04 -7.49
C SER A 273 10.93 -7.57 -7.90
N LYS A 274 9.70 -7.07 -8.11
CA LYS A 274 9.40 -5.65 -8.37
C LYS A 274 10.00 -4.70 -7.33
N TYR A 275 10.06 -5.11 -6.07
CA TYR A 275 10.56 -4.30 -4.95
C TYR A 275 12.00 -4.67 -4.54
N VAL A 276 12.77 -5.28 -5.45
CA VAL A 276 14.21 -5.57 -5.24
C VAL A 276 15.04 -5.18 -6.45
N LEU A 277 14.65 -5.62 -7.65
CA LEU A 277 15.54 -5.65 -8.81
C LEU A 277 15.56 -4.33 -9.59
N ALA A 278 16.64 -3.55 -9.47
CA ALA A 278 16.80 -2.28 -10.18
C ALA A 278 18.18 -2.08 -10.83
N ARG A 279 18.15 -1.68 -12.10
CA ARG A 279 19.27 -1.13 -12.88
C ARG A 279 18.76 0.08 -13.66
N THR A 280 19.63 1.03 -13.97
CA THR A 280 19.23 2.36 -14.48
C THR A 280 18.50 2.31 -15.82
N ASP A 281 18.72 1.28 -16.63
CA ASP A 281 18.07 1.01 -17.91
C ASP A 281 16.77 0.19 -17.77
N THR A 282 16.45 -0.36 -16.59
CA THR A 282 15.24 -1.18 -16.36
C THR A 282 14.27 -0.58 -15.34
N ALA A 283 14.78 0.20 -14.39
CA ALA A 283 14.05 0.77 -13.27
C ALA A 283 14.01 2.30 -13.36
N THR A 284 12.85 2.87 -13.08
CA THR A 284 12.62 4.31 -12.98
C THR A 284 12.99 4.82 -11.59
N ASP A 285 13.08 6.13 -11.42
CA ASP A 285 13.27 6.76 -10.10
C ASP A 285 12.18 6.33 -9.11
N LYS A 286 10.94 6.20 -9.60
CA LYS A 286 9.83 5.71 -8.79
C LYS A 286 10.09 4.27 -8.32
N ASP A 287 10.62 3.40 -9.19
CA ASP A 287 10.95 2.03 -8.79
C ASP A 287 12.08 2.02 -7.74
N TYR A 288 13.12 2.85 -7.89
CA TYR A 288 14.18 3.00 -6.87
C TYR A 288 13.63 3.45 -5.51
N LEU A 289 12.75 4.45 -5.48
CA LEU A 289 12.13 4.93 -4.24
C LEU A 289 11.09 3.94 -3.67
N ASP A 290 10.35 3.23 -4.53
CA ASP A 290 9.44 2.16 -4.09
C ASP A 290 10.22 0.99 -3.48
N ILE A 291 11.38 0.62 -4.04
CA ILE A 291 12.30 -0.37 -3.45
C ILE A 291 12.79 0.11 -2.09
N GLU A 292 13.25 1.36 -1.98
CA GLU A 292 13.71 1.92 -0.71
C GLU A 292 12.61 1.87 0.36
N ARG A 293 11.41 2.32 0.02
CA ARG A 293 10.25 2.32 0.92
C ARG A 293 9.87 0.91 1.37
N VAL A 294 9.76 -0.05 0.45
CA VAL A 294 9.31 -1.42 0.79
C VAL A 294 10.41 -2.19 1.53
N ILE A 295 11.69 -2.03 1.17
CA ILE A 295 12.80 -2.60 1.95
C ILE A 295 12.80 -2.03 3.38
N GLY A 296 12.59 -0.72 3.52
CA GLY A 296 12.42 -0.09 4.83
C GLY A 296 11.23 -0.65 5.61
N HIS A 297 10.07 -0.71 4.97
CA HIS A 297 8.83 -1.23 5.55
C HIS A 297 9.02 -2.61 6.20
N GLU A 298 9.53 -3.59 5.44
CA GLU A 298 9.74 -4.94 5.96
C GLU A 298 10.82 -4.98 7.05
N TYR A 299 11.83 -4.11 6.97
CA TYR A 299 12.82 -3.98 8.03
C TYR A 299 12.21 -3.44 9.33
N PHE A 300 11.37 -2.40 9.25
CA PHE A 300 10.74 -1.76 10.41
C PHE A 300 9.76 -2.68 11.14
N HIS A 301 9.09 -3.58 10.42
CA HIS A 301 8.27 -4.64 11.00
C HIS A 301 9.03 -5.56 11.96
N ASN A 302 10.36 -5.64 11.87
CA ASN A 302 11.17 -6.40 12.84
C ASN A 302 10.86 -6.02 14.29
N TRP A 303 10.50 -4.75 14.52
CA TRP A 303 10.01 -4.26 15.81
C TRP A 303 8.49 -4.12 15.86
N THR A 304 7.87 -3.46 14.87
CA THR A 304 6.42 -3.18 14.85
C THR A 304 5.68 -4.21 13.99
N GLY A 305 5.60 -5.44 14.46
CA GLY A 305 4.97 -6.57 13.76
C GLY A 305 5.53 -7.90 14.24
N ASN A 306 6.85 -7.97 14.44
CA ASN A 306 7.52 -9.21 14.82
C ASN A 306 7.79 -9.29 16.32
N ARG A 307 8.53 -8.32 16.88
CA ARG A 307 8.85 -8.31 18.33
C ARG A 307 7.65 -7.97 19.19
N VAL A 308 6.80 -7.06 18.71
CA VAL A 308 5.42 -6.95 19.18
C VAL A 308 4.51 -7.24 18.01
N THR A 309 3.69 -8.29 18.13
CA THR A 309 2.79 -8.73 17.05
C THR A 309 1.33 -8.45 17.37
N CYS A 310 0.42 -8.81 16.47
CA CYS A 310 -1.03 -8.63 16.63
C CYS A 310 -1.63 -9.77 17.48
N ARG A 311 -2.46 -9.43 18.47
CA ARG A 311 -3.23 -10.43 19.26
C ARG A 311 -4.23 -11.21 18.40
N ASP A 312 -4.86 -10.52 17.47
CA ASP A 312 -5.82 -11.08 16.52
C ASP A 312 -5.80 -10.24 15.25
N TRP A 313 -6.31 -10.80 14.16
CA TRP A 313 -6.23 -10.15 12.85
C TRP A 313 -7.04 -8.85 12.73
N PHE A 314 -8.01 -8.60 13.62
CA PHE A 314 -8.68 -7.30 13.64
C PHE A 314 -7.72 -6.18 14.07
N GLN A 315 -6.62 -6.51 14.75
CA GLN A 315 -5.58 -5.57 15.15
C GLN A 315 -4.56 -5.25 14.05
N LEU A 316 -4.77 -5.67 12.79
CA LEU A 316 -3.77 -5.54 11.72
C LEU A 316 -3.18 -4.12 11.59
N SER A 317 -4.01 -3.08 11.73
CA SER A 317 -3.53 -1.68 11.69
C SER A 317 -2.56 -1.30 12.81
N LEU A 318 -2.43 -2.10 13.88
CA LEU A 318 -1.39 -1.94 14.90
C LEU A 318 0.00 -2.05 14.26
N LYS A 319 0.24 -3.10 13.48
CA LYS A 319 1.50 -3.27 12.76
C LYS A 319 1.51 -2.42 11.50
N GLU A 320 0.46 -2.48 10.69
CA GLU A 320 0.48 -1.86 9.36
C GLU A 320 0.44 -0.34 9.40
N GLY A 321 -0.49 0.25 10.14
CA GLY A 321 -0.57 1.71 10.24
C GLY A 321 0.71 2.30 10.83
N LEU A 322 1.30 1.64 11.82
CA LEU A 322 2.54 2.08 12.46
C LEU A 322 3.76 1.88 11.57
N THR A 323 3.87 0.75 10.87
CA THR A 323 5.00 0.48 9.97
C THR A 323 4.93 1.31 8.70
N VAL A 324 3.74 1.54 8.14
CA VAL A 324 3.56 2.51 7.04
C VAL A 324 3.95 3.92 7.49
N PHE A 325 3.52 4.36 8.68
CA PHE A 325 3.99 5.64 9.21
C PHE A 325 5.52 5.73 9.28
N ARG A 326 6.19 4.65 9.72
CA ARG A 326 7.66 4.58 9.78
C ARG A 326 8.30 4.61 8.40
N ASP A 327 7.77 3.88 7.41
CA ASP A 327 8.31 3.89 6.05
C ASP A 327 8.15 5.27 5.36
N GLN A 328 7.05 5.96 5.67
CA GLN A 328 6.81 7.31 5.17
C GLN A 328 7.76 8.31 5.82
N GLU A 329 8.02 8.19 7.13
CA GLU A 329 9.00 9.03 7.83
C GLU A 329 10.43 8.75 7.35
N PHE A 330 10.79 7.49 7.11
CA PHE A 330 12.08 7.10 6.54
C PHE A 330 12.31 7.74 5.16
N SER A 331 11.35 7.53 4.25
CA SER A 331 11.43 8.08 2.88
C SER A 331 11.44 9.61 2.88
N SER A 332 10.77 10.24 3.86
CA SER A 332 10.73 11.69 4.04
C SER A 332 12.01 12.28 4.64
N ASP A 333 12.69 11.54 5.51
CA ASP A 333 13.96 11.97 6.12
C ASP A 333 15.14 11.85 5.18
N LEU A 334 15.17 10.79 4.35
CA LEU A 334 16.23 10.59 3.36
C LEU A 334 16.00 11.44 2.11
N GLY A 335 14.74 11.52 1.65
CA GLY A 335 14.36 12.19 0.43
C GLY A 335 13.66 13.54 0.62
N SER A 336 12.66 13.79 -0.23
CA SER A 336 11.85 15.01 -0.13
C SER A 336 10.61 14.75 0.73
N ARG A 337 10.59 15.28 1.94
CA ARG A 337 9.42 15.22 2.85
C ARG A 337 8.15 15.78 2.20
N ALA A 338 8.26 16.89 1.46
CA ALA A 338 7.13 17.50 0.78
C ALA A 338 6.54 16.57 -0.29
N VAL A 339 7.37 16.00 -1.17
CA VAL A 339 6.90 15.07 -2.22
C VAL A 339 6.30 13.81 -1.63
N ASN A 340 6.93 13.21 -0.62
CA ASN A 340 6.37 12.05 0.07
C ASN A 340 5.00 12.38 0.67
N ARG A 341 4.89 13.51 1.39
CA ARG A 341 3.61 13.93 1.97
C ARG A 341 2.54 14.15 0.91
N ILE A 342 2.88 14.84 -0.17
CA ILE A 342 1.98 15.05 -1.32
C ILE A 342 1.50 13.72 -1.89
N SER A 343 2.42 12.79 -2.20
CA SER A 343 2.10 11.48 -2.76
C SER A 343 1.16 10.68 -1.84
N ASN A 344 1.45 10.64 -0.54
CA ASN A 344 0.62 9.93 0.44
C ASN A 344 -0.79 10.56 0.53
N VAL A 345 -0.89 11.88 0.47
CA VAL A 345 -2.19 12.59 0.46
C VAL A 345 -2.96 12.34 -0.84
N ARG A 346 -2.29 12.24 -2.00
CA ARG A 346 -2.95 11.81 -3.26
C ARG A 346 -3.56 10.42 -3.12
N THR A 347 -2.82 9.47 -2.54
CA THR A 347 -3.32 8.11 -2.25
C THR A 347 -4.54 8.15 -1.32
N MET A 348 -4.45 8.91 -0.23
CA MET A 348 -5.58 9.08 0.70
C MET A 348 -6.82 9.66 0.02
N ARG A 349 -6.67 10.81 -0.65
CA ARG A 349 -7.80 11.54 -1.24
C ARG A 349 -8.40 10.86 -2.46
N GLY A 350 -7.58 10.21 -3.29
CA GLY A 350 -8.03 9.61 -4.55
C GLY A 350 -8.41 8.14 -4.47
N LEU A 351 -7.85 7.38 -3.53
CA LEU A 351 -8.07 5.94 -3.44
C LEU A 351 -8.71 5.53 -2.11
N GLN A 352 -8.14 5.96 -0.98
CA GLN A 352 -8.65 5.55 0.34
C GLN A 352 -10.04 6.15 0.63
N PHE A 353 -10.27 7.43 0.32
CA PHE A 353 -11.60 8.05 0.45
C PHE A 353 -12.67 7.35 -0.39
N ALA A 354 -12.28 6.83 -1.57
CA ALA A 354 -13.19 6.07 -2.42
C ALA A 354 -13.53 4.70 -1.80
N GLU A 355 -12.60 4.08 -1.08
CA GLU A 355 -12.83 2.83 -0.31
C GLU A 355 -13.72 3.08 0.91
N ASP A 356 -13.48 4.15 1.67
CA ASP A 356 -14.25 4.56 2.86
C ASP A 356 -15.70 4.99 2.53
N ALA A 357 -15.97 5.31 1.26
CA ALA A 357 -17.30 5.59 0.72
C ALA A 357 -17.93 4.40 -0.03
N SER A 358 -17.24 3.26 -0.07
CA SER A 358 -17.68 2.06 -0.80
C SER A 358 -18.47 1.07 0.09
N PRO A 359 -19.09 0.03 -0.48
CA PRO A 359 -19.67 -1.07 0.30
C PRO A 359 -18.66 -1.85 1.15
N MET A 360 -17.35 -1.71 0.87
CA MET A 360 -16.26 -2.30 1.64
C MET A 360 -15.73 -1.38 2.75
N ALA A 361 -16.36 -0.23 3.01
CA ALA A 361 -15.97 0.63 4.12
C ALA A 361 -15.91 -0.15 5.44
N HIS A 362 -14.86 0.10 6.22
CA HIS A 362 -14.64 -0.47 7.54
C HIS A 362 -13.75 0.48 8.36
N PRO A 363 -13.76 0.44 9.70
CA PRO A 363 -12.78 1.17 10.50
C PRO A 363 -11.37 0.58 10.31
N ILE A 364 -10.32 1.32 10.69
CA ILE A 364 -8.92 0.83 10.60
C ILE A 364 -8.68 -0.40 11.50
N ARG A 365 -9.53 -0.62 12.50
CA ARG A 365 -9.62 -1.86 13.29
C ARG A 365 -11.00 -2.49 13.02
N PRO A 366 -11.14 -3.35 11.99
CA PRO A 366 -12.43 -3.89 11.57
C PRO A 366 -13.21 -4.58 12.69
N ASP A 367 -14.54 -4.57 12.62
CA ASP A 367 -15.40 -5.25 13.60
C ASP A 367 -15.90 -6.63 13.12
N LYS A 368 -15.89 -6.84 11.82
CA LYS A 368 -16.47 -8.00 11.12
C LYS A 368 -15.64 -8.31 9.86
N VAL A 369 -15.20 -9.55 9.73
CA VAL A 369 -14.39 -10.06 8.61
C VAL A 369 -14.94 -11.42 8.19
N ILE A 370 -15.10 -11.67 6.88
CA ILE A 370 -15.33 -13.02 6.37
C ILE A 370 -14.00 -13.63 5.91
N GLU A 371 -13.30 -12.94 5.01
CA GLU A 371 -11.98 -13.35 4.50
C GLU A 371 -10.94 -12.31 4.94
N MET A 372 -9.93 -12.71 5.71
CA MET A 372 -8.98 -11.75 6.28
C MET A 372 -8.06 -11.13 5.22
N ASN A 373 -7.75 -11.87 4.16
CA ASN A 373 -6.96 -11.37 3.04
C ASN A 373 -7.62 -10.17 2.33
N ASN A 374 -8.94 -9.99 2.46
CA ASN A 374 -9.66 -8.81 1.95
C ASN A 374 -9.34 -7.52 2.72
N PHE A 375 -8.76 -7.59 3.92
CA PHE A 375 -8.57 -6.43 4.81
C PHE A 375 -7.15 -5.84 4.76
N TYR A 376 -6.30 -6.33 3.85
CA TYR A 376 -5.03 -5.70 3.46
C TYR A 376 -5.29 -4.46 2.59
N THR A 377 -5.90 -3.44 3.18
CA THR A 377 -6.62 -2.35 2.50
C THR A 377 -5.92 -1.01 2.65
N LEU A 378 -6.30 -0.04 1.81
CA LEU A 378 -5.84 1.34 1.95
C LEU A 378 -6.27 1.93 3.31
N THR A 379 -7.41 1.50 3.82
CA THR A 379 -7.91 1.92 5.13
C THR A 379 -7.05 1.37 6.28
N VAL A 380 -6.68 0.09 6.29
CA VAL A 380 -5.81 -0.46 7.35
C VAL A 380 -4.39 0.11 7.29
N TYR A 381 -3.85 0.30 6.08
CA TYR A 381 -2.48 0.75 5.86
C TYR A 381 -2.36 2.27 5.91
N GLU A 382 -2.92 2.97 4.93
CA GLU A 382 -2.69 4.40 4.71
C GLU A 382 -3.48 5.25 5.70
N LYS A 383 -4.78 4.98 5.90
CA LYS A 383 -5.55 5.69 6.94
C LYS A 383 -5.07 5.31 8.34
N GLY A 384 -4.61 4.07 8.53
CA GLY A 384 -3.90 3.65 9.74
C GLY A 384 -2.70 4.55 10.03
N ALA A 385 -1.82 4.77 9.04
CA ALA A 385 -0.67 5.66 9.16
C ALA A 385 -1.05 7.12 9.42
N GLU A 386 -2.12 7.63 8.79
CA GLU A 386 -2.63 8.97 9.09
C GLU A 386 -3.13 9.09 10.54
N VAL A 387 -3.71 8.02 11.11
CA VAL A 387 -4.08 7.99 12.54
C VAL A 387 -2.85 8.01 13.44
N ILE A 388 -1.78 7.27 13.10
CA ILE A 388 -0.51 7.33 13.84
C ILE A 388 0.12 8.73 13.72
N ARG A 389 0.10 9.34 12.52
CA ARG A 389 0.58 10.70 12.27
C ARG A 389 -0.20 11.76 13.04
N MET A 390 -1.51 11.57 13.26
CA MET A 390 -2.30 12.43 14.14
C MET A 390 -1.86 12.31 15.60
N ILE A 391 -1.56 11.10 16.11
CA ILE A 391 -0.98 10.93 17.46
C ILE A 391 0.36 11.67 17.53
N HIS A 392 1.23 11.48 16.54
CA HIS A 392 2.50 12.20 16.45
C HIS A 392 2.31 13.73 16.46
N THR A 393 1.33 14.24 15.72
CA THR A 393 0.99 15.68 15.67
C THR A 393 0.51 16.21 17.04
N LEU A 394 -0.29 15.43 17.77
CA LEU A 394 -0.79 15.81 19.10
C LEU A 394 0.29 15.77 20.19
N LEU A 395 1.21 14.81 20.10
CA LEU A 395 2.24 14.56 21.11
C LEU A 395 3.53 15.35 20.86
N GLY A 396 3.85 15.62 19.60
CA GLY A 396 5.19 15.99 19.14
C GLY A 396 6.16 14.81 19.16
N GLU A 397 7.28 14.95 18.43
CA GLU A 397 8.29 13.88 18.26
C GLU A 397 8.78 13.31 19.59
N GLU A 398 9.14 14.17 20.56
CA GLU A 398 9.73 13.72 21.82
C GLU A 398 8.79 12.80 22.61
N ASN A 399 7.51 13.18 22.75
CA ASN A 399 6.55 12.37 23.49
C ASN A 399 6.09 11.15 22.69
N PHE A 400 6.03 11.25 21.36
CA PHE A 400 5.78 10.09 20.51
C PHE A 400 6.88 9.02 20.70
N GLN A 401 8.15 9.41 20.71
CA GLN A 401 9.26 8.49 20.95
C GLN A 401 9.22 7.90 22.38
N LYS A 402 8.84 8.67 23.40
CA LYS A 402 8.61 8.12 24.76
C LYS A 402 7.48 7.08 24.76
N GLY A 403 6.40 7.35 24.01
CA GLY A 403 5.30 6.39 23.84
C GLY A 403 5.75 5.10 23.14
N MET A 404 6.57 5.21 22.09
CA MET A 404 7.19 4.04 21.44
C MET A 404 8.06 3.24 22.41
N GLN A 405 8.91 3.91 23.21
CA GLN A 405 9.76 3.26 24.21
C GLN A 405 8.92 2.51 25.25
N LEU A 406 7.87 3.15 25.79
CA LEU A 406 6.97 2.53 26.76
C LEU A 406 6.17 1.36 26.15
N TYR A 407 5.77 1.48 24.88
CA TYR A 407 5.08 0.42 24.15
C TYR A 407 5.97 -0.83 24.05
N PHE A 408 7.22 -0.68 23.62
CA PHE A 408 8.14 -1.82 23.55
C PHE A 408 8.50 -2.35 24.95
N GLU A 409 8.71 -1.48 25.94
CA GLU A 409 8.98 -1.90 27.33
C GLU A 409 7.87 -2.81 27.88
N ARG A 410 6.60 -2.53 27.55
CA ARG A 410 5.45 -3.28 28.03
C ARG A 410 5.16 -4.56 27.23
N HIS A 411 5.39 -4.54 25.93
CA HIS A 411 4.80 -5.52 25.01
C HIS A 411 5.81 -6.33 24.19
N ASP A 412 7.11 -6.10 24.33
CA ASP A 412 8.13 -6.91 23.68
C ASP A 412 7.98 -8.42 23.98
N GLY A 413 8.00 -9.24 22.94
CA GLY A 413 7.79 -10.70 23.01
C GLY A 413 6.33 -11.11 23.19
N SER A 414 5.36 -10.22 22.92
CA SER A 414 3.93 -10.50 23.08
C SER A 414 3.11 -10.15 21.84
N ALA A 415 1.85 -10.56 21.85
CA ALA A 415 0.84 -10.20 20.87
C ALA A 415 -0.14 -9.17 21.49
N ALA A 416 -0.14 -7.93 20.97
CA ALA A 416 -0.79 -6.76 21.53
C ALA A 416 -1.98 -6.27 20.68
N THR A 417 -2.67 -5.22 21.14
CA THR A 417 -3.83 -4.61 20.48
C THR A 417 -3.57 -3.15 20.11
N CYS A 418 -4.42 -2.59 19.23
CA CYS A 418 -4.37 -1.14 18.94
C CYS A 418 -4.58 -0.28 20.21
N ASP A 419 -5.36 -0.76 21.18
CA ASP A 419 -5.64 -0.02 22.41
C ASP A 419 -4.42 0.05 23.34
N ASP A 420 -3.63 -1.04 23.38
CA ASP A 420 -2.37 -1.09 24.14
C ASP A 420 -1.38 -0.04 23.62
N PHE A 421 -1.29 0.11 22.29
CA PHE A 421 -0.44 1.13 21.67
C PHE A 421 -0.89 2.55 22.02
N VAL A 422 -2.19 2.85 21.88
CA VAL A 422 -2.72 4.17 22.24
C VAL A 422 -2.55 4.45 23.74
N GLN A 423 -2.71 3.45 24.59
CA GLN A 423 -2.49 3.59 26.04
C GLN A 423 -1.03 3.89 26.36
N ALA A 424 -0.06 3.25 25.70
CA ALA A 424 1.34 3.56 25.89
C ALA A 424 1.68 5.00 25.46
N MET A 425 1.10 5.47 24.36
CA MET A 425 1.24 6.86 23.91
C MET A 425 0.64 7.86 24.91
N GLU A 426 -0.56 7.57 25.42
CA GLU A 426 -1.25 8.38 26.44
C GLU A 426 -0.47 8.43 27.75
N ASP A 427 -0.06 7.28 28.29
CA ASP A 427 0.64 7.17 29.57
C ASP A 427 2.01 7.86 29.55
N ALA A 428 2.76 7.74 28.45
CA ALA A 428 4.08 8.34 28.33
C ALA A 428 4.04 9.87 28.11
N SER A 429 2.98 10.38 27.49
CA SER A 429 2.86 11.79 27.12
C SER A 429 2.01 12.61 28.08
N ASN A 430 1.11 11.96 28.84
CA ASN A 430 0.03 12.59 29.61
C ASN A 430 -0.97 13.38 28.74
N VAL A 431 -1.01 13.13 27.43
CA VAL A 431 -2.05 13.67 26.53
C VAL A 431 -3.22 12.69 26.52
N ASP A 432 -4.43 13.16 26.86
CA ASP A 432 -5.63 12.34 26.83
C ASP A 432 -6.03 11.96 25.40
N LEU A 433 -6.00 10.67 25.10
CA LEU A 433 -6.37 10.07 23.82
C LEU A 433 -7.69 9.28 23.92
N SER A 434 -8.46 9.43 25.01
CA SER A 434 -9.73 8.71 25.22
C SER A 434 -10.73 8.95 24.10
N HIS A 435 -10.92 10.23 23.72
CA HIS A 435 -11.76 10.59 22.57
C HIS A 435 -11.11 10.19 21.25
N PHE A 436 -9.78 10.31 21.14
CA PHE A 436 -9.02 9.95 19.95
C PHE A 436 -9.20 8.48 19.54
N ARG A 437 -9.35 7.56 20.49
CA ARG A 437 -9.58 6.11 20.22
C ARG A 437 -10.77 5.84 19.28
N ARG A 438 -11.73 6.75 19.15
CA ARG A 438 -12.85 6.62 18.19
C ARG A 438 -12.39 6.49 16.73
N TRP A 439 -11.22 7.02 16.37
CA TRP A 439 -10.61 6.82 15.04
C TRP A 439 -10.39 5.35 14.69
N TYR A 440 -10.21 4.48 15.69
CA TYR A 440 -10.05 3.04 15.48
C TYR A 440 -11.37 2.31 15.27
N SER A 441 -12.51 2.90 15.60
CA SER A 441 -13.81 2.22 15.60
C SER A 441 -14.85 2.85 14.66
N GLN A 442 -14.56 4.00 14.04
CA GLN A 442 -15.49 4.68 13.14
C GLN A 442 -14.95 4.69 11.70
N SER A 443 -15.68 4.06 10.78
CA SER A 443 -15.41 4.09 9.35
C SER A 443 -15.89 5.39 8.69
N GLY A 444 -15.49 5.61 7.43
CA GLY A 444 -15.89 6.76 6.64
C GLY A 444 -14.95 7.96 6.82
N THR A 445 -15.04 8.89 5.86
CA THR A 445 -14.23 10.11 5.84
C THR A 445 -15.00 11.27 6.48
N PRO A 446 -14.48 11.89 7.56
CA PRO A 446 -15.09 13.09 8.12
C PRO A 446 -15.04 14.26 7.13
N ILE A 447 -16.07 15.09 7.17
CA ILE A 447 -16.17 16.35 6.45
C ILE A 447 -16.04 17.46 7.48
N VAL A 448 -15.04 18.32 7.32
CA VAL A 448 -14.79 19.48 8.16
C VAL A 448 -15.16 20.73 7.38
N THR A 449 -16.18 21.45 7.86
CA THR A 449 -16.64 22.71 7.24
C THR A 449 -16.16 23.88 8.08
N VAL A 450 -15.44 24.81 7.45
CA VAL A 450 -14.88 26.01 8.07
C VAL A 450 -15.58 27.26 7.55
N LYS A 451 -15.93 28.15 8.46
CA LYS A 451 -16.33 29.54 8.18
C LYS A 451 -15.46 30.47 8.99
N ASP A 452 -15.17 31.63 8.44
CA ASP A 452 -14.37 32.64 9.10
C ASP A 452 -15.04 34.01 9.13
N ASP A 453 -14.63 34.82 10.09
CA ASP A 453 -15.02 36.21 10.25
C ASP A 453 -13.81 37.01 10.76
N TYR A 454 -13.56 38.17 10.15
CA TYR A 454 -12.54 39.10 10.59
C TYR A 454 -13.21 40.39 11.04
N ASN A 455 -13.01 40.74 12.31
CA ASN A 455 -13.50 41.98 12.89
C ASN A 455 -12.36 43.01 12.98
N PRO A 456 -12.35 44.06 12.14
CA PRO A 456 -11.31 45.08 12.17
C PRO A 456 -11.40 46.02 13.38
N GLU A 457 -12.56 46.14 14.04
CA GLU A 457 -12.70 46.99 15.23
C GLU A 457 -12.02 46.37 16.45
N THR A 458 -12.04 45.04 16.55
CA THR A 458 -11.43 44.29 17.66
C THR A 458 -10.12 43.60 17.29
N GLU A 459 -9.69 43.67 16.02
CA GLU A 459 -8.55 42.93 15.47
C GLU A 459 -8.63 41.44 15.81
N GLN A 460 -9.84 40.88 15.68
CA GLN A 460 -10.10 39.47 15.97
C GLN A 460 -10.43 38.70 14.70
N TYR A 461 -9.81 37.53 14.57
CA TYR A 461 -10.18 36.54 13.57
C TYR A 461 -10.86 35.35 14.23
N THR A 462 -12.00 34.96 13.72
CA THR A 462 -12.83 33.90 14.28
C THR A 462 -13.01 32.79 13.25
N LEU A 463 -12.66 31.56 13.62
CA LEU A 463 -12.96 30.35 12.87
C LEU A 463 -14.10 29.59 13.55
N THR A 464 -15.21 29.41 12.85
CA THR A 464 -16.26 28.45 13.22
C THR A 464 -16.05 27.17 12.42
N ILE A 465 -15.71 26.10 13.12
CA ILE A 465 -15.36 24.80 12.54
C ILE A 465 -16.40 23.78 12.97
N SER A 466 -16.98 23.08 12.00
CA SER A 466 -17.92 22.00 12.22
C SER A 466 -17.43 20.70 11.58
N GLN A 467 -17.82 19.57 12.13
CA GLN A 467 -17.50 18.25 11.60
C GLN A 467 -18.71 17.33 11.56
N ARG A 468 -18.74 16.47 10.55
CA ARG A 468 -19.67 15.34 10.44
C ARG A 468 -19.03 14.21 9.67
N THR A 469 -19.40 12.97 9.97
CA THR A 469 -19.06 11.81 9.11
C THR A 469 -20.36 11.27 8.54
N PRO A 470 -20.51 11.13 7.21
CA PRO A 470 -21.68 10.46 6.62
C PRO A 470 -21.81 9.01 7.13
N ALA A 471 -23.04 8.51 7.21
CA ALA A 471 -23.26 7.09 7.46
C ALA A 471 -22.64 6.25 6.34
N THR A 472 -22.08 5.11 6.69
CA THR A 472 -21.44 4.16 5.76
C THR A 472 -22.24 2.86 5.73
N ALA A 473 -21.95 1.98 4.76
CA ALA A 473 -22.66 0.72 4.61
C ALA A 473 -22.54 -0.19 5.86
N ASP A 474 -21.42 -0.11 6.58
CA ASP A 474 -21.13 -0.89 7.78
C ASP A 474 -21.65 -0.23 9.08
N GLN A 475 -21.85 1.09 9.10
CA GLN A 475 -22.13 1.86 10.32
C GLN A 475 -23.12 3.00 10.08
N ALA A 476 -24.31 2.88 10.68
CA ALA A 476 -25.35 3.90 10.63
C ALA A 476 -25.13 5.05 11.65
N GLU A 477 -24.56 4.77 12.82
CA GLU A 477 -24.25 5.76 13.84
C GLU A 477 -22.84 6.31 13.64
N LYS A 478 -22.70 7.64 13.70
CA LYS A 478 -21.42 8.36 13.64
C LYS A 478 -21.39 9.43 14.72
N GLN A 479 -20.22 9.65 15.31
CA GLN A 479 -19.99 10.64 16.35
C GLN A 479 -18.82 11.57 15.95
N PRO A 480 -18.73 12.78 16.55
CA PRO A 480 -17.58 13.67 16.36
C PRO A 480 -16.27 12.99 16.77
N LEU A 481 -15.19 13.26 16.04
CA LEU A 481 -13.85 12.75 16.31
C LEU A 481 -13.00 13.85 16.97
N HIS A 482 -11.86 13.46 17.54
CA HIS A 482 -10.81 14.39 17.94
C HIS A 482 -9.91 14.64 16.73
N ILE A 483 -10.16 15.75 16.04
CA ILE A 483 -9.45 16.12 14.80
C ILE A 483 -8.36 17.15 15.16
N PRO A 484 -7.06 16.81 15.06
CA PRO A 484 -5.98 17.80 15.11
C PRO A 484 -6.01 18.63 13.82
N PHE A 485 -6.47 19.87 13.92
CA PHE A 485 -6.69 20.75 12.77
C PHE A 485 -5.65 21.87 12.75
N ALA A 486 -4.55 21.66 12.00
CA ALA A 486 -3.44 22.59 11.92
C ALA A 486 -3.78 23.79 11.02
N ILE A 487 -3.42 25.00 11.46
CA ILE A 487 -3.62 26.25 10.72
C ILE A 487 -2.36 27.12 10.71
N GLU A 488 -2.24 27.99 9.72
CA GLU A 488 -1.33 29.14 9.74
C GLU A 488 -2.06 30.35 9.13
N LEU A 489 -1.89 31.54 9.71
CA LEU A 489 -2.55 32.77 9.23
C LEU A 489 -1.50 33.70 8.61
N TYR A 490 -1.79 34.23 7.43
CA TYR A 490 -0.88 35.12 6.71
C TYR A 490 -1.46 36.53 6.57
N ASP A 491 -0.63 37.55 6.72
CA ASP A 491 -0.96 38.91 6.33
C ASP A 491 -0.82 39.14 4.81
N ASN A 492 -1.07 40.35 4.33
CA ASN A 492 -0.97 40.69 2.90
C ASN A 492 0.44 40.63 2.31
N GLU A 493 1.48 40.59 3.14
CA GLU A 493 2.87 40.48 2.69
C GLU A 493 3.35 39.02 2.68
N GLY A 494 2.53 38.09 3.16
CA GLY A 494 2.89 36.68 3.30
C GLY A 494 3.64 36.37 4.58
N ASN A 495 3.66 37.30 5.55
CA ASN A 495 4.22 37.02 6.87
C ASN A 495 3.19 36.29 7.74
N VAL A 496 3.66 35.41 8.61
CA VAL A 496 2.80 34.67 9.54
C VAL A 496 2.36 35.59 10.67
N ILE A 497 1.05 35.64 10.89
CA ILE A 497 0.43 36.32 12.02
C ILE A 497 0.51 35.41 13.25
N PRO A 498 1.13 35.84 14.36
CA PRO A 498 1.20 35.04 15.58
C PRO A 498 -0.18 34.71 16.15
N LEU A 499 -0.45 33.43 16.38
CA LEU A 499 -1.71 32.96 16.97
C LEU A 499 -1.71 33.24 18.48
N GLN A 500 -2.65 34.04 18.97
CA GLN A 500 -2.78 34.36 20.38
C GLN A 500 -4.23 34.66 20.78
N LYS A 501 -4.55 34.52 22.06
CA LYS A 501 -5.84 34.90 22.66
C LYS A 501 -5.63 35.32 24.11
N GLY A 502 -6.19 36.47 24.52
CA GLY A 502 -6.09 36.97 25.89
C GLY A 502 -4.64 37.21 26.35
N GLY A 503 -3.72 37.55 25.44
CA GLY A 503 -2.30 37.76 25.73
C GLY A 503 -1.45 36.50 25.84
N HIS A 504 -2.00 35.33 25.50
CA HIS A 504 -1.28 34.05 25.51
C HIS A 504 -1.18 33.45 24.10
N PRO A 505 -0.03 32.84 23.73
CA PRO A 505 0.08 32.09 22.49
C PRO A 505 -0.94 30.95 22.43
N VAL A 506 -1.49 30.74 21.24
CA VAL A 506 -2.38 29.61 20.93
C VAL A 506 -1.62 28.64 20.03
N ASN A 507 -1.73 27.34 20.31
CA ASN A 507 -1.12 26.32 19.45
C ASN A 507 -1.79 26.33 18.06
N ALA A 508 -0.98 26.18 17.00
CA ALA A 508 -1.46 26.12 15.62
C ALA A 508 -2.30 24.87 15.31
N VAL A 509 -2.18 23.80 16.10
CA VAL A 509 -3.01 22.60 16.03
C VAL A 509 -4.24 22.79 16.90
N LEU A 510 -5.37 23.09 16.26
CA LEU A 510 -6.66 23.26 16.93
C LEU A 510 -7.26 21.89 17.24
N ASN A 511 -7.70 21.69 18.48
CA ASN A 511 -8.37 20.46 18.90
C ASN A 511 -9.85 20.51 18.52
N VAL A 512 -10.18 20.08 17.30
CA VAL A 512 -11.56 20.08 16.80
C VAL A 512 -12.26 18.82 17.32
N THR A 513 -12.96 18.92 18.47
CA THR A 513 -13.58 17.77 19.17
C THR A 513 -15.11 17.76 19.15
N GLN A 514 -15.74 18.92 18.95
CA GLN A 514 -17.21 19.04 18.92
C GLN A 514 -17.75 18.98 17.50
N ALA A 515 -19.06 18.76 17.37
CA ALA A 515 -19.78 18.83 16.10
C ALA A 515 -19.68 20.23 15.48
N GLU A 516 -19.68 21.28 16.30
CA GLU A 516 -19.40 22.67 15.92
C GLU A 516 -18.69 23.36 17.09
N GLN A 517 -17.67 24.16 16.79
CA GLN A 517 -16.93 24.94 17.77
C GLN A 517 -16.29 26.17 17.15
N THR A 518 -15.92 27.13 17.99
CA THR A 518 -15.36 28.41 17.54
C THR A 518 -14.01 28.68 18.19
N PHE A 519 -13.04 29.07 17.37
CA PHE A 519 -11.72 29.54 17.79
C PHE A 519 -11.59 31.02 17.45
N THR A 520 -11.07 31.83 18.38
CA THR A 520 -10.88 33.27 18.20
C THR A 520 -9.42 33.60 18.46
N PHE A 521 -8.84 34.39 17.59
CA PHE A 521 -7.47 34.87 17.66
C PHE A 521 -7.49 36.39 17.78
N ASP A 522 -6.81 36.92 18.79
CA ASP A 522 -6.68 38.36 19.06
C ASP A 522 -5.37 38.91 18.43
N ASN A 523 -5.26 40.22 18.30
CA ASN A 523 -4.10 40.91 17.68
C ASN A 523 -3.85 40.47 16.23
N VAL A 524 -4.94 40.17 15.51
CA VAL A 524 -4.90 39.90 14.08
C VAL A 524 -5.00 41.25 13.37
N TYR A 525 -3.85 41.90 13.21
CA TYR A 525 -3.70 43.27 12.73
C TYR A 525 -4.04 43.47 11.24
N PHE A 526 -4.30 42.38 10.51
CA PHE A 526 -4.68 42.38 9.10
C PHE A 526 -5.66 41.24 8.83
N GLN A 527 -6.59 41.44 7.88
CA GLN A 527 -7.52 40.37 7.46
C GLN A 527 -6.72 39.18 6.88
N PRO A 528 -6.69 38.02 7.55
CA PRO A 528 -5.73 36.99 7.19
C PRO A 528 -6.15 36.21 5.95
N VAL A 529 -5.16 35.66 5.24
CA VAL A 529 -5.36 34.49 4.37
C VAL A 529 -5.01 33.25 5.18
N PRO A 530 -5.97 32.34 5.46
CA PRO A 530 -5.68 31.15 6.24
C PRO A 530 -5.07 30.05 5.34
N ALA A 531 -4.05 29.34 5.82
CA ALA A 531 -3.79 27.97 5.42
C ALA A 531 -4.47 27.04 6.44
N LEU A 532 -5.29 26.12 5.94
CA LEU A 532 -6.14 25.25 6.75
C LEU A 532 -5.76 23.79 6.51
N LEU A 533 -5.88 22.96 7.55
CA LEU A 533 -5.53 21.55 7.50
C LEU A 533 -4.08 21.35 6.99
N CYS A 534 -3.16 22.19 7.49
CA CYS A 534 -1.75 22.20 7.08
C CYS A 534 -1.14 20.79 7.16
N GLU A 535 -0.34 20.43 6.15
CA GLU A 535 0.24 19.09 6.00
C GLU A 535 -0.79 17.96 6.07
N PHE A 536 -2.04 18.23 5.72
CA PHE A 536 -3.17 17.31 5.83
C PHE A 536 -3.26 16.71 7.25
N SER A 537 -3.27 17.58 8.27
CA SER A 537 -3.12 17.19 9.68
C SER A 537 -4.13 16.18 10.20
N ALA A 538 -5.23 15.94 9.48
CA ALA A 538 -6.16 14.84 9.71
C ALA A 538 -6.75 14.33 8.38
N PRO A 539 -7.13 13.04 8.28
CA PRO A 539 -7.64 12.44 7.05
C PRO A 539 -9.11 12.80 6.79
N VAL A 540 -9.37 14.05 6.43
CA VAL A 540 -10.72 14.63 6.29
C VAL A 540 -10.91 15.35 4.95
N LYS A 541 -12.17 15.47 4.50
CA LYS A 541 -12.55 16.37 3.40
C LYS A 541 -12.76 17.77 3.99
N LEU A 542 -12.04 18.77 3.47
CA LEU A 542 -12.15 20.16 3.89
C LEU A 542 -13.15 20.92 3.01
N GLU A 543 -14.13 21.57 3.64
CA GLU A 543 -15.06 22.50 3.00
C GLU A 543 -14.80 23.92 3.51
N TYR A 544 -14.18 24.75 2.68
CA TYR A 544 -14.03 26.19 2.90
C TYR A 544 -14.27 26.92 1.57
N LYS A 545 -14.90 28.10 1.65
CA LYS A 545 -15.25 28.90 0.45
C LYS A 545 -14.07 29.75 0.00
N TRP A 546 -13.04 29.08 -0.50
CA TRP A 546 -11.85 29.74 -1.06
C TRP A 546 -12.21 30.69 -2.19
N SER A 547 -11.55 31.85 -2.20
CA SER A 547 -11.39 32.64 -3.42
C SER A 547 -10.13 32.22 -4.15
N ASP A 548 -10.12 32.35 -5.48
CA ASP A 548 -8.92 32.11 -6.30
C ASP A 548 -7.74 32.98 -5.88
N GLN A 549 -7.99 34.21 -5.40
CA GLN A 549 -6.95 35.11 -4.92
C GLN A 549 -6.27 34.57 -3.65
N GLN A 550 -7.02 34.01 -2.70
CA GLN A 550 -6.44 33.35 -1.53
C GLN A 550 -5.59 32.15 -1.94
N LEU A 551 -6.08 31.31 -2.85
CA LEU A 551 -5.35 30.11 -3.29
C LEU A 551 -4.06 30.46 -4.04
N THR A 552 -4.13 31.39 -5.00
CA THR A 552 -2.93 31.88 -5.71
C THR A 552 -1.99 32.68 -4.81
N PHE A 553 -2.49 33.30 -3.73
CA PHE A 553 -1.66 33.88 -2.68
C PHE A 553 -0.90 32.79 -1.91
N LEU A 554 -1.58 31.72 -1.47
CA LEU A 554 -0.96 30.61 -0.77
C LEU A 554 0.07 29.87 -1.64
N MET A 555 -0.20 29.69 -2.93
CA MET A 555 0.78 29.15 -3.89
C MET A 555 2.08 29.96 -3.95
N ARG A 556 2.06 31.25 -3.61
CA ARG A 556 3.23 32.14 -3.61
C ARG A 556 3.89 32.30 -2.25
N HIS A 557 3.09 32.33 -1.18
CA HIS A 557 3.55 32.79 0.14
C HIS A 557 3.50 31.74 1.23
N ALA A 558 2.79 30.61 1.05
CA ALA A 558 2.72 29.61 2.10
C ALA A 558 4.11 29.07 2.42
N ARG A 559 4.44 29.00 3.72
CA ARG A 559 5.76 28.59 4.21
C ARG A 559 6.06 27.12 3.97
N ASN A 560 5.04 26.27 4.07
CA ASN A 560 5.18 24.84 3.85
C ASN A 560 4.84 24.50 2.39
N ASP A 561 5.72 23.75 1.75
CA ASP A 561 5.60 23.32 0.36
C ASP A 561 4.32 22.51 0.09
N PHE A 562 3.89 21.68 1.05
CA PHE A 562 2.62 20.98 0.96
C PHE A 562 1.45 21.95 0.82
N SER A 563 1.42 23.05 1.59
CA SER A 563 0.34 24.03 1.54
C SER A 563 0.30 24.78 0.20
N ARG A 564 1.46 25.03 -0.42
CA ARG A 564 1.54 25.59 -1.78
C ARG A 564 0.91 24.65 -2.79
N TRP A 565 1.22 23.35 -2.70
CA TRP A 565 0.60 22.31 -3.53
C TRP A 565 -0.90 22.16 -3.27
N ASP A 566 -1.34 22.12 -2.02
CA ASP A 566 -2.75 21.88 -1.68
C ASP A 566 -3.65 23.06 -2.10
N ALA A 567 -3.11 24.28 -2.06
CA ALA A 567 -3.77 25.45 -2.62
C ALA A 567 -3.96 25.33 -4.14
N ALA A 568 -2.95 24.83 -4.87
CA ALA A 568 -3.07 24.56 -6.31
C ALA A 568 -4.12 23.46 -6.59
N GLN A 569 -4.20 22.41 -5.76
CA GLN A 569 -5.23 21.37 -5.90
C GLN A 569 -6.64 21.91 -5.67
N SER A 570 -6.81 22.75 -4.64
CA SER A 570 -8.10 23.40 -4.37
C SER A 570 -8.53 24.32 -5.51
N LEU A 571 -7.57 25.03 -6.13
CA LEU A 571 -7.83 25.88 -7.30
C LEU A 571 -8.28 25.03 -8.50
N LEU A 572 -7.53 23.97 -8.81
CA LEU A 572 -7.87 23.04 -9.89
C LEU A 572 -9.22 22.36 -9.68
N ALA A 573 -9.55 21.95 -8.45
CA ALA A 573 -10.80 21.26 -8.15
C ALA A 573 -12.04 22.08 -8.55
N THR A 574 -12.01 23.41 -8.38
CA THR A 574 -13.08 24.31 -8.82
C THR A 574 -13.28 24.25 -10.33
N TYR A 575 -12.20 24.36 -11.10
CA TYR A 575 -12.25 24.39 -12.55
C TYR A 575 -12.47 23.01 -13.18
N ILE A 576 -12.04 21.94 -12.52
CA ILE A 576 -12.36 20.57 -12.92
C ILE A 576 -13.87 20.32 -12.78
N LYS A 577 -14.47 20.67 -11.62
CA LYS A 577 -15.93 20.56 -11.42
C LYS A 577 -16.73 21.37 -12.44
N LEU A 578 -16.31 22.61 -12.71
CA LEU A 578 -16.91 23.44 -13.75
C LEU A 578 -16.87 22.74 -15.12
N ASN A 579 -15.71 22.23 -15.51
CA ASN A 579 -15.51 21.70 -16.85
C ASN A 579 -16.11 20.32 -17.06
N VAL A 580 -16.24 19.49 -16.02
CA VAL A 580 -17.02 18.24 -16.10
C VAL A 580 -18.49 18.54 -16.34
N ALA A 581 -19.07 19.51 -15.63
CA ALA A 581 -20.47 19.93 -15.86
C ALA A 581 -20.66 20.51 -17.27
N ARG A 582 -19.69 21.27 -17.78
CA ARG A 582 -19.71 21.79 -19.16
C ARG A 582 -19.62 20.68 -20.20
N HIS A 583 -18.75 19.70 -19.98
CA HIS A 583 -18.60 18.55 -20.85
C HIS A 583 -19.91 17.77 -21.00
N GLN A 584 -20.61 17.53 -19.89
CA GLN A 584 -21.93 16.89 -19.89
C GLN A 584 -22.99 17.65 -20.70
N GLN A 585 -22.78 18.95 -20.90
CA GLN A 585 -23.64 19.83 -21.71
C GLN A 585 -23.12 20.04 -23.15
N GLY A 586 -22.06 19.33 -23.55
CA GLY A 586 -21.43 19.46 -24.87
C GLY A 586 -20.69 20.79 -25.07
N GLN A 587 -20.21 21.41 -23.99
CA GLN A 587 -19.49 22.69 -24.04
C GLN A 587 -17.98 22.49 -23.87
N PRO A 588 -17.13 23.31 -24.52
CA PRO A 588 -15.68 23.21 -24.41
C PRO A 588 -15.16 23.68 -23.05
N LEU A 589 -13.90 23.35 -22.77
CA LEU A 589 -13.19 23.79 -21.57
C LEU A 589 -13.22 25.32 -21.43
N SER A 590 -13.41 25.80 -20.21
CA SER A 590 -13.32 27.20 -19.83
C SER A 590 -12.38 27.31 -18.62
N LEU A 591 -11.31 28.09 -18.77
CA LEU A 591 -10.34 28.34 -17.71
C LEU A 591 -10.01 29.85 -17.71
N PRO A 592 -10.14 30.54 -16.58
CA PRO A 592 -9.73 31.94 -16.49
C PRO A 592 -8.23 32.13 -16.65
N VAL A 593 -7.83 33.23 -17.27
CA VAL A 593 -6.42 33.56 -17.55
C VAL A 593 -5.58 33.57 -16.28
N HIS A 594 -6.10 34.15 -15.19
CA HIS A 594 -5.37 34.24 -13.91
C HIS A 594 -5.05 32.87 -13.28
N VAL A 595 -5.75 31.81 -13.67
CA VAL A 595 -5.45 30.44 -13.23
C VAL A 595 -4.24 29.91 -13.99
N ALA A 596 -4.22 30.07 -15.32
CA ALA A 596 -3.05 29.70 -16.12
C ALA A 596 -1.80 30.50 -15.68
N ASP A 597 -1.96 31.79 -15.38
CA ASP A 597 -0.88 32.64 -14.87
C ASP A 597 -0.32 32.17 -13.51
N ALA A 598 -1.15 31.54 -12.66
CA ALA A 598 -0.65 30.95 -11.41
C ALA A 598 0.31 29.79 -11.66
N PHE A 599 0.02 28.95 -12.67
CA PHE A 599 0.94 27.87 -13.08
C PHE A 599 2.15 28.42 -13.86
N ARG A 600 1.99 29.50 -14.64
CA ARG A 600 3.11 30.24 -15.26
C ARG A 600 4.07 30.75 -14.20
N ALA A 601 3.55 31.33 -13.12
CA ALA A 601 4.35 31.83 -12.00
C ALA A 601 5.15 30.71 -11.33
N VAL A 602 4.57 29.51 -11.19
CA VAL A 602 5.30 28.33 -10.66
C VAL A 602 6.44 27.90 -11.58
N LEU A 603 6.21 27.87 -12.90
CA LEU A 603 7.26 27.54 -13.87
C LEU A 603 8.43 28.52 -13.85
N LEU A 604 8.15 29.80 -13.63
CA LEU A 604 9.14 30.90 -13.70
C LEU A 604 9.74 31.29 -12.33
N ASP A 605 9.30 30.67 -11.24
CA ASP A 605 9.83 30.95 -9.90
C ASP A 605 11.16 30.20 -9.69
N GLU A 606 12.29 30.89 -9.87
CA GLU A 606 13.62 30.31 -9.65
C GLU A 606 13.90 29.89 -8.19
N LYS A 607 13.04 30.27 -7.23
CA LYS A 607 13.22 29.95 -5.82
C LYS A 607 12.46 28.72 -5.37
N ILE A 608 11.51 28.22 -6.15
CA ILE A 608 10.74 27.02 -5.80
C ILE A 608 11.64 25.78 -5.92
N ASP A 609 11.48 24.82 -5.01
CA ASP A 609 12.11 23.50 -5.17
C ASP A 609 11.56 22.86 -6.48
N PRO A 610 12.43 22.42 -7.41
CA PRO A 610 12.00 21.69 -8.61
C PRO A 610 11.08 20.51 -8.31
N ALA A 611 11.30 19.82 -7.19
CA ALA A 611 10.45 18.70 -6.76
C ALA A 611 9.02 19.15 -6.43
N LEU A 612 8.86 20.29 -5.73
CA LEU A 612 7.54 20.89 -5.49
C LEU A 612 6.90 21.37 -6.80
N ALA A 613 7.65 22.08 -7.64
CA ALA A 613 7.13 22.56 -8.92
C ALA A 613 6.59 21.42 -9.79
N ALA A 614 7.31 20.29 -9.83
CA ALA A 614 6.89 19.09 -10.55
C ALA A 614 5.56 18.53 -10.02
N GLU A 615 5.36 18.54 -8.71
CA GLU A 615 4.11 18.07 -8.09
C GLU A 615 2.93 19.02 -8.34
N ILE A 616 3.15 20.34 -8.29
CA ILE A 616 2.12 21.34 -8.64
C ILE A 616 1.71 21.19 -10.11
N LEU A 617 2.68 20.95 -11.00
CA LEU A 617 2.44 20.75 -12.43
C LEU A 617 1.91 19.36 -12.78
N THR A 618 1.89 18.43 -11.83
CA THR A 618 1.29 17.10 -12.02
C THR A 618 -0.20 17.16 -11.67
N LEU A 619 -1.04 17.30 -12.71
CA LEU A 619 -2.50 17.33 -12.58
C LEU A 619 -3.04 16.10 -11.82
N PRO A 620 -4.10 16.27 -11.01
CA PRO A 620 -4.81 15.17 -10.35
C PRO A 620 -5.11 14.02 -11.30
N SER A 621 -4.95 12.79 -10.83
CA SER A 621 -5.35 11.58 -11.56
C SER A 621 -6.87 11.51 -11.74
N ALA A 622 -7.35 10.65 -12.65
CA ALA A 622 -8.79 10.44 -12.81
C ALA A 622 -9.46 9.97 -11.52
N ASN A 623 -8.76 9.20 -10.68
CA ASN A 623 -9.27 8.71 -9.39
C ASN A 623 -9.35 9.86 -8.35
N GLU A 624 -8.35 10.73 -8.26
CA GLU A 624 -8.43 11.95 -7.44
C GLU A 624 -9.59 12.86 -7.87
N ILE A 625 -9.79 13.02 -9.19
CA ILE A 625 -10.88 13.82 -9.73
C ILE A 625 -12.24 13.21 -9.40
N ALA A 626 -12.39 11.88 -9.50
CA ALA A 626 -13.64 11.19 -9.21
C ALA A 626 -14.15 11.47 -7.79
N GLU A 627 -13.25 11.63 -6.83
CA GLU A 627 -13.58 11.93 -5.43
C GLU A 627 -14.06 13.37 -5.17
N LEU A 628 -14.06 14.23 -6.19
CA LEU A 628 -14.70 15.55 -6.18
C LEU A 628 -16.20 15.50 -6.48
N PHE A 629 -16.72 14.33 -6.89
CA PHE A 629 -18.10 14.17 -7.34
C PHE A 629 -18.84 13.07 -6.56
N GLU A 630 -20.11 13.31 -6.26
CA GLU A 630 -20.99 12.29 -5.69
C GLU A 630 -21.26 11.17 -6.71
N VAL A 631 -21.62 11.55 -7.94
CA VAL A 631 -21.81 10.66 -9.09
C VAL A 631 -20.68 10.90 -10.10
N ILE A 632 -19.93 9.84 -10.38
CA ILE A 632 -18.75 9.83 -11.24
C ILE A 632 -19.19 9.70 -12.70
N ASP A 633 -18.76 10.66 -13.52
CA ASP A 633 -18.78 10.55 -14.98
C ASP A 633 -17.35 10.31 -15.49
N PRO A 634 -16.94 9.05 -15.65
CA PRO A 634 -15.55 8.71 -15.91
C PRO A 634 -15.07 9.17 -17.30
N ILE A 635 -15.99 9.28 -18.27
CA ILE A 635 -15.67 9.76 -19.63
C ILE A 635 -15.43 11.27 -19.58
N ALA A 636 -16.34 12.03 -18.96
CA ALA A 636 -16.17 13.47 -18.82
C ALA A 636 -14.90 13.83 -18.03
N ILE A 637 -14.58 13.07 -16.97
CA ILE A 637 -13.36 13.27 -16.19
C ILE A 637 -12.11 13.09 -17.05
N ALA A 638 -12.01 12.00 -17.81
CA ALA A 638 -10.87 11.73 -18.67
C ALA A 638 -10.70 12.81 -19.75
N GLN A 639 -11.80 13.19 -20.42
CA GLN A 639 -11.79 14.18 -21.49
C GLN A 639 -11.49 15.60 -20.97
N VAL A 640 -12.00 15.96 -19.78
CA VAL A 640 -11.67 17.24 -19.13
C VAL A 640 -10.22 17.29 -18.70
N ARG A 641 -9.68 16.20 -18.16
CA ARG A 641 -8.26 16.12 -17.80
C ARG A 641 -7.38 16.34 -19.02
N GLU A 642 -7.67 15.67 -20.14
CA GLU A 642 -6.96 15.87 -21.40
C GLU A 642 -7.11 17.31 -21.93
N ALA A 643 -8.34 17.84 -21.95
CA ALA A 643 -8.60 19.20 -22.41
C ALA A 643 -7.86 20.26 -21.57
N LEU A 644 -7.81 20.08 -20.25
CA LEU A 644 -7.05 20.93 -19.35
C LEU A 644 -5.55 20.86 -19.63
N THR A 645 -5.01 19.65 -19.87
CA THR A 645 -3.61 19.47 -20.31
C THR A 645 -3.34 20.21 -21.61
N ARG A 646 -4.20 20.07 -22.62
CA ARG A 646 -4.06 20.76 -23.92
C ARG A 646 -4.11 22.28 -23.77
N THR A 647 -5.03 22.80 -22.96
CA THR A 647 -5.15 24.25 -22.73
C THR A 647 -3.90 24.80 -22.05
N LEU A 648 -3.42 24.17 -20.96
CA LEU A 648 -2.20 24.61 -20.30
C LEU A 648 -0.97 24.49 -21.22
N ALA A 649 -0.88 23.41 -22.01
CA ALA A 649 0.18 23.24 -22.99
C ALA A 649 0.21 24.37 -24.04
N ALA A 650 -0.96 24.85 -24.48
CA ALA A 650 -1.05 25.95 -25.44
C ALA A 650 -0.70 27.30 -24.81
N GLU A 651 -1.21 27.59 -23.61
CA GLU A 651 -1.00 28.88 -22.93
C GLU A 651 0.43 29.07 -22.40
N LEU A 652 1.12 27.97 -22.09
CA LEU A 652 2.43 27.95 -21.42
C LEU A 652 3.52 27.27 -22.28
N ALA A 653 3.33 27.20 -23.60
CA ALA A 653 4.19 26.43 -24.50
C ALA A 653 5.68 26.82 -24.41
N ASP A 654 5.96 28.13 -24.42
CA ASP A 654 7.31 28.67 -24.37
C ASP A 654 7.98 28.40 -23.02
N GLU A 655 7.25 28.61 -21.92
CA GLU A 655 7.75 28.34 -20.56
C GLU A 655 7.99 26.85 -20.34
N PHE A 656 7.08 25.97 -20.76
CA PHE A 656 7.29 24.54 -20.64
C PHE A 656 8.52 24.08 -21.42
N LEU A 657 8.73 24.60 -22.63
CA LEU A 657 9.91 24.26 -23.43
C LEU A 657 11.19 24.79 -22.79
N ALA A 658 11.17 26.01 -22.25
CA ALA A 658 12.31 26.60 -21.56
C ALA A 658 12.70 25.78 -20.32
N ILE A 659 11.74 25.44 -19.45
CA ILE A 659 11.98 24.69 -18.21
C ILE A 659 12.36 23.23 -18.50
N TYR A 660 11.76 22.62 -19.53
CA TYR A 660 12.15 21.29 -20.01
C TYR A 660 13.64 21.24 -20.41
N ASN A 661 14.11 22.24 -21.16
CA ASN A 661 15.50 22.32 -21.58
C ASN A 661 16.45 22.67 -20.41
N ALA A 662 16.04 23.58 -19.52
CA ALA A 662 16.84 24.01 -18.38
C ALA A 662 17.11 22.89 -17.36
N ASN A 663 16.25 21.88 -17.30
CA ASN A 663 16.38 20.72 -16.41
C ASN A 663 16.96 19.48 -17.10
N HIS A 664 17.60 19.62 -18.26
CA HIS A 664 18.35 18.53 -18.86
C HIS A 664 19.56 18.14 -17.98
N LEU A 665 19.78 16.84 -17.82
CA LEU A 665 20.89 16.26 -17.08
C LEU A 665 21.65 15.31 -17.99
N ASP A 666 22.95 15.54 -18.19
CA ASP A 666 23.82 14.68 -19.01
C ASP A 666 24.09 13.33 -18.32
N GLU A 667 24.19 13.34 -16.98
CA GLU A 667 24.43 12.16 -16.16
C GLU A 667 23.16 11.73 -15.41
N TYR A 668 22.92 10.41 -15.35
CA TYR A 668 21.84 9.85 -14.54
C TYR A 668 22.35 9.45 -13.16
N ARG A 669 21.68 9.96 -12.12
CA ARG A 669 21.91 9.57 -10.72
C ARG A 669 20.58 9.33 -10.01
N VAL A 670 20.60 8.34 -9.12
CA VAL A 670 19.55 8.10 -8.13
C VAL A 670 19.89 8.96 -6.90
N ASP A 671 19.74 10.27 -7.07
CA ASP A 671 19.94 11.31 -6.06
C ASP A 671 18.70 12.21 -6.03
N HIS A 672 18.23 12.60 -4.86
CA HIS A 672 16.96 13.31 -4.73
C HIS A 672 16.92 14.66 -5.46
N GLY A 673 18.04 15.38 -5.56
CA GLY A 673 18.12 16.63 -6.32
C GLY A 673 17.98 16.40 -7.82
N ASP A 674 18.67 15.37 -8.35
CA ASP A 674 18.57 14.97 -9.76
C ASP A 674 17.18 14.41 -10.08
N ILE A 675 16.56 13.66 -9.16
CA ILE A 675 15.18 13.16 -9.28
C ILE A 675 14.19 14.34 -9.33
N GLY A 676 14.34 15.36 -8.48
CA GLY A 676 13.48 16.55 -8.50
C GLY A 676 13.50 17.26 -9.86
N LYS A 677 14.70 17.51 -10.41
CA LYS A 677 14.88 18.11 -11.74
C LYS A 677 14.30 17.26 -12.87
N ARG A 678 14.56 15.95 -12.85
CA ARG A 678 14.05 15.02 -13.86
C ARG A 678 12.53 14.88 -13.80
N THR A 679 11.95 14.88 -12.60
CA THR A 679 10.49 14.90 -12.41
C THR A 679 9.88 16.18 -12.96
N LEU A 680 10.48 17.35 -12.72
CA LEU A 680 10.03 18.63 -13.30
C LEU A 680 10.14 18.63 -14.83
N ARG A 681 11.27 18.18 -15.38
CA ARG A 681 11.48 18.05 -16.83
C ARG A 681 10.40 17.16 -17.46
N ASN A 682 10.14 16.00 -16.87
CA ASN A 682 9.15 15.05 -17.38
C ASN A 682 7.70 15.52 -17.13
N ALA A 683 7.44 16.32 -16.10
CA ALA A 683 6.16 17.02 -15.95
C ALA A 683 5.93 18.02 -17.09
N CYS A 684 6.95 18.80 -17.49
CA CYS A 684 6.89 19.69 -18.65
C CYS A 684 6.67 18.91 -19.95
N LEU A 685 7.37 17.78 -20.15
CA LEU A 685 7.20 16.92 -21.33
C LEU A 685 5.76 16.45 -21.50
N ARG A 686 5.05 16.14 -20.40
CA ARG A 686 3.64 15.74 -20.45
C ARG A 686 2.76 16.81 -21.08
N PHE A 687 3.02 18.09 -20.86
CA PHE A 687 2.27 19.17 -21.53
C PHE A 687 2.77 19.38 -22.97
N LEU A 688 4.08 19.40 -23.19
CA LEU A 688 4.67 19.57 -24.52
C LEU A 688 4.19 18.52 -25.53
N ALA A 689 3.93 17.29 -25.07
CA ALA A 689 3.37 16.22 -25.91
C ALA A 689 1.96 16.53 -26.47
N PHE A 690 1.21 17.44 -25.83
CA PHE A 690 -0.12 17.88 -26.25
C PHE A 690 -0.10 19.21 -27.02
N GLY A 691 1.08 19.75 -27.31
CA GLY A 691 1.28 20.96 -28.12
C GLY A 691 1.13 20.73 -29.62
N GLU A 692 1.86 21.50 -30.42
CA GLU A 692 1.93 21.32 -31.88
C GLU A 692 2.50 19.93 -32.22
N THR A 693 1.84 19.19 -33.11
CA THR A 693 2.04 17.75 -33.30
C THR A 693 3.44 17.41 -33.80
N GLU A 694 4.01 18.17 -34.73
CA GLU A 694 5.35 17.89 -35.26
C GLU A 694 6.43 18.12 -34.21
N LEU A 695 6.34 19.24 -33.47
CA LEU A 695 7.23 19.53 -32.35
C LEU A 695 7.12 18.47 -31.24
N ALA A 696 5.90 18.13 -30.83
CA ALA A 696 5.63 17.11 -29.81
C ALA A 696 6.22 15.75 -30.21
N ASN A 697 5.93 15.31 -31.44
CA ASN A 697 6.42 14.05 -31.97
C ASN A 697 7.95 14.00 -32.02
N THR A 698 8.59 15.12 -32.41
CA THR A 698 10.05 15.25 -32.45
C THR A 698 10.67 15.18 -31.06
N LEU A 699 10.18 15.98 -30.10
CA LEU A 699 10.72 16.04 -28.73
C LEU A 699 10.58 14.69 -28.01
N VAL A 700 9.39 14.08 -28.09
CA VAL A 700 9.10 12.80 -27.44
C VAL A 700 9.94 11.67 -28.04
N SER A 701 9.99 11.56 -29.38
CA SER A 701 10.82 10.55 -30.05
C SER A 701 12.30 10.72 -29.72
N LYS A 702 12.77 11.97 -29.68
CA LYS A 702 14.16 12.28 -29.35
C LYS A 702 14.48 11.86 -27.92
N GLN A 703 13.66 12.26 -26.94
CA GLN A 703 13.90 11.87 -25.55
C GLN A 703 13.92 10.34 -25.38
N TYR A 704 13.01 9.62 -26.03
CA TYR A 704 13.00 8.15 -25.93
C TYR A 704 14.30 7.52 -26.43
N ARG A 705 14.81 7.97 -27.59
CA ARG A 705 16.00 7.38 -28.23
C ARG A 705 17.32 7.83 -27.58
N ASP A 706 17.36 9.07 -27.10
CA ASP A 706 18.55 9.64 -26.47
C ASP A 706 18.62 9.34 -24.96
N ALA A 707 17.56 8.79 -24.35
CA ALA A 707 17.53 8.49 -22.92
C ALA A 707 18.62 7.49 -22.52
N ASN A 708 19.38 7.84 -21.48
CA ASN A 708 20.39 7.00 -20.84
C ASN A 708 19.86 6.27 -19.60
N ASN A 709 18.55 6.38 -19.31
CA ASN A 709 17.87 5.80 -18.15
C ASN A 709 16.40 5.49 -18.47
N MET A 710 15.79 4.57 -17.71
CA MET A 710 14.40 4.15 -17.93
C MET A 710 13.38 5.22 -17.54
N THR A 711 13.67 6.11 -16.59
CA THR A 711 12.75 7.20 -16.20
C THR A 711 12.41 8.09 -17.39
N ASP A 712 13.42 8.55 -18.12
CA ASP A 712 13.22 9.45 -19.26
C ASP A 712 12.65 8.72 -20.48
N ALA A 713 13.08 7.48 -20.73
CA ALA A 713 12.55 6.65 -21.80
C ALA A 713 11.06 6.35 -21.59
N LEU A 714 10.68 5.94 -20.38
CA LEU A 714 9.29 5.66 -20.05
C LEU A 714 8.44 6.92 -20.03
N ALA A 715 8.95 8.06 -19.54
CA ALA A 715 8.22 9.33 -19.59
C ALA A 715 7.88 9.73 -21.04
N ALA A 716 8.83 9.59 -21.96
CA ALA A 716 8.61 9.82 -23.38
C ALA A 716 7.60 8.82 -23.98
N LEU A 717 7.75 7.52 -23.72
CA LEU A 717 6.82 6.51 -24.21
C LEU A 717 5.39 6.74 -23.68
N SER A 718 5.25 7.07 -22.41
CA SER A 718 3.97 7.40 -21.77
C SER A 718 3.33 8.62 -22.42
N ALA A 719 4.12 9.66 -22.72
CA ALA A 719 3.64 10.86 -23.39
C ALA A 719 3.19 10.58 -24.83
N ALA A 720 3.92 9.73 -25.57
CA ALA A 720 3.52 9.29 -26.91
C ALA A 720 2.17 8.56 -26.91
N VAL A 721 1.94 7.69 -25.94
CA VAL A 721 0.67 6.97 -25.77
C VAL A 721 -0.46 7.93 -25.37
N ALA A 722 -0.24 8.76 -24.36
CA ALA A 722 -1.26 9.67 -23.83
C ALA A 722 -1.72 10.70 -24.87
N ALA A 723 -0.80 11.27 -25.66
CA ALA A 723 -1.12 12.24 -26.70
C ALA A 723 -1.43 11.60 -28.07
N GLN A 724 -1.37 10.27 -28.18
CA GLN A 724 -1.57 9.50 -29.41
C GLN A 724 -0.69 9.99 -30.57
N LEU A 725 0.59 10.24 -30.29
CA LEU A 725 1.53 10.81 -31.25
C LEU A 725 1.87 9.83 -32.39
N PRO A 726 2.25 10.32 -33.59
CA PRO A 726 2.62 9.47 -34.73
C PRO A 726 3.71 8.43 -34.43
N CYS A 727 4.67 8.76 -33.56
CA CYS A 727 5.75 7.84 -33.16
C CYS A 727 5.31 6.68 -32.26
N ARG A 728 4.12 6.75 -31.63
CA ARG A 728 3.67 5.83 -30.57
C ARG A 728 3.89 4.36 -30.93
N ASP A 729 3.35 3.91 -32.05
CA ASP A 729 3.36 2.48 -32.40
C ASP A 729 4.78 1.97 -32.66
N THR A 730 5.63 2.81 -33.26
CA THR A 730 7.04 2.49 -33.48
C THR A 730 7.77 2.35 -32.15
N LEU A 731 7.61 3.32 -31.23
CA LEU A 731 8.30 3.27 -29.93
C LEU A 731 7.78 2.12 -29.05
N MET A 732 6.48 1.83 -29.08
CA MET A 732 5.89 0.70 -28.35
C MET A 732 6.42 -0.65 -28.87
N GLN A 733 6.61 -0.78 -30.19
CA GLN A 733 7.20 -1.99 -30.78
C GLN A 733 8.70 -2.10 -30.49
N GLU A 734 9.45 -1.00 -30.61
CA GLU A 734 10.88 -0.94 -30.24
C GLU A 734 11.09 -1.36 -28.77
N TYR A 735 10.20 -0.92 -27.88
CA TYR A 735 10.25 -1.27 -26.46
C TYR A 735 9.98 -2.77 -26.23
N ASP A 736 8.92 -3.31 -26.83
CA ASP A 736 8.59 -4.74 -26.75
C ASP A 736 9.73 -5.60 -27.32
N ASP A 737 10.23 -5.30 -28.51
CA ASP A 737 11.33 -6.06 -29.13
C ASP A 737 12.61 -6.06 -28.29
N LYS A 738 12.87 -4.98 -27.55
CA LYS A 738 14.02 -4.91 -26.64
C LYS A 738 13.78 -5.63 -25.32
N TRP A 739 12.58 -5.52 -24.75
CA TRP A 739 12.34 -5.84 -23.34
C TRP A 739 11.43 -7.04 -23.09
N HIS A 740 10.92 -7.72 -24.11
CA HIS A 740 9.92 -8.78 -23.94
C HIS A 740 10.28 -9.91 -22.97
N GLN A 741 11.58 -10.16 -22.74
CA GLN A 741 12.05 -11.17 -21.79
C GLN A 741 12.10 -10.68 -20.33
N ASP A 742 12.13 -9.36 -20.09
CA ASP A 742 12.12 -8.78 -18.75
C ASP A 742 10.68 -8.43 -18.36
N GLY A 743 10.08 -9.29 -17.55
CA GLY A 743 8.70 -9.13 -17.11
C GLY A 743 8.41 -7.83 -16.35
N LEU A 744 9.34 -7.36 -15.51
CA LEU A 744 9.14 -6.14 -14.70
C LEU A 744 9.22 -4.87 -15.56
N VAL A 745 10.01 -4.90 -16.63
CA VAL A 745 10.05 -3.83 -17.62
C VAL A 745 8.78 -3.88 -18.49
N MET A 746 8.35 -5.06 -18.91
CA MET A 746 7.11 -5.24 -19.69
C MET A 746 5.84 -4.90 -18.91
N ASP A 747 5.83 -4.98 -17.58
CA ASP A 747 4.73 -4.46 -16.76
C ASP A 747 4.42 -3.00 -17.07
N LYS A 748 5.47 -2.17 -17.20
CA LYS A 748 5.31 -0.73 -17.49
C LYS A 748 4.66 -0.54 -18.86
N TRP A 749 5.05 -1.35 -19.83
CA TRP A 749 4.47 -1.36 -21.17
C TRP A 749 3.01 -1.84 -21.17
N PHE A 750 2.67 -2.89 -20.41
CA PHE A 750 1.28 -3.35 -20.28
C PHE A 750 0.39 -2.29 -19.62
N ILE A 751 0.90 -1.58 -18.61
CA ILE A 751 0.17 -0.47 -18.00
C ILE A 751 -0.13 0.60 -19.05
N LEU A 752 0.85 0.99 -19.87
CA LEU A 752 0.63 1.97 -20.94
C LEU A 752 -0.40 1.52 -21.97
N GLN A 753 -0.37 0.24 -22.36
CA GLN A 753 -1.40 -0.32 -23.25
C GLN A 753 -2.78 -0.24 -22.60
N SER A 754 -2.89 -0.63 -21.34
CA SER A 754 -4.17 -0.66 -20.60
C SER A 754 -4.74 0.71 -20.27
N THR A 755 -3.89 1.72 -20.08
CA THR A 755 -4.29 3.11 -19.82
C THR A 755 -4.29 3.98 -21.07
N SER A 756 -4.18 3.37 -22.26
CA SER A 756 -4.23 4.10 -23.52
C SER A 756 -5.59 4.79 -23.72
N PRO A 757 -5.61 6.05 -24.21
CA PRO A 757 -6.84 6.74 -24.55
C PRO A 757 -7.41 6.34 -25.92
N ALA A 758 -6.74 5.43 -26.64
CA ALA A 758 -7.20 4.96 -27.95
C ALA A 758 -8.57 4.27 -27.88
N GLU A 759 -9.44 4.50 -28.85
CA GLU A 759 -10.80 3.95 -28.88
C GLU A 759 -10.82 2.40 -28.86
N ASN A 760 -9.81 1.76 -29.46
CA ASN A 760 -9.68 0.31 -29.53
C ASN A 760 -8.92 -0.31 -28.34
N VAL A 761 -8.73 0.41 -27.23
CA VAL A 761 -7.91 -0.05 -26.09
C VAL A 761 -8.34 -1.42 -25.54
N LEU A 762 -9.63 -1.71 -25.42
CA LEU A 762 -10.09 -3.01 -24.92
C LEU A 762 -9.78 -4.16 -25.90
N GLU A 763 -9.85 -3.89 -27.21
CA GLU A 763 -9.46 -4.88 -28.22
C GLU A 763 -7.97 -5.21 -28.10
N THR A 764 -7.13 -4.18 -27.98
CA THR A 764 -5.69 -4.33 -27.74
C THR A 764 -5.43 -5.13 -26.46
N VAL A 765 -6.03 -4.74 -25.32
CA VAL A 765 -5.87 -5.43 -24.02
C VAL A 765 -6.27 -6.91 -24.12
N ARG A 766 -7.38 -7.23 -24.79
CA ARG A 766 -7.80 -8.62 -25.01
C ARG A 766 -6.80 -9.38 -25.88
N GLY A 767 -6.24 -8.75 -26.91
CA GLY A 767 -5.18 -9.34 -27.73
C GLY A 767 -3.92 -9.65 -26.92
N LEU A 768 -3.57 -8.77 -25.97
CA LEU A 768 -2.38 -8.91 -25.13
C LEU A 768 -2.45 -10.03 -24.09
N LEU A 769 -3.63 -10.61 -23.85
CA LEU A 769 -3.73 -11.87 -23.09
C LEU A 769 -2.95 -13.03 -23.74
N LYS A 770 -2.63 -12.92 -25.03
CA LYS A 770 -1.81 -13.88 -25.78
C LYS A 770 -0.38 -13.39 -26.03
N HIS A 771 0.00 -12.25 -25.45
CA HIS A 771 1.32 -11.65 -25.66
C HIS A 771 2.43 -12.55 -25.10
N ARG A 772 3.59 -12.57 -25.76
CA ARG A 772 4.76 -13.37 -25.38
C ARG A 772 5.25 -13.15 -23.94
N SER A 773 4.95 -11.98 -23.36
CA SER A 773 5.37 -11.58 -22.01
C SER A 773 4.22 -11.61 -20.98
N PHE A 774 3.03 -12.10 -21.35
CA PHE A 774 1.88 -12.17 -20.45
C PHE A 774 1.57 -13.62 -20.04
N SER A 775 1.23 -13.82 -18.77
CA SER A 775 0.69 -15.09 -18.26
C SER A 775 -0.29 -14.83 -17.11
N MET A 776 -1.42 -15.55 -17.12
CA MET A 776 -2.38 -15.59 -16.00
C MET A 776 -1.83 -16.28 -14.75
N SER A 777 -0.66 -16.93 -14.82
CA SER A 777 -0.02 -17.49 -13.63
C SER A 777 0.71 -16.45 -12.79
N ASN A 778 1.05 -15.28 -13.34
CA ASN A 778 1.87 -14.28 -12.66
C ASN A 778 1.04 -13.08 -12.18
N PRO A 779 0.94 -12.82 -10.86
CA PRO A 779 0.15 -11.72 -10.32
C PRO A 779 0.56 -10.33 -10.83
N ASN A 780 1.86 -10.09 -11.08
CA ASN A 780 2.33 -8.80 -11.59
C ASN A 780 1.77 -8.55 -12.99
N ARG A 781 1.82 -9.54 -13.89
CA ARG A 781 1.29 -9.41 -15.26
C ARG A 781 -0.21 -9.13 -15.25
N ILE A 782 -0.96 -9.84 -14.40
CA ILE A 782 -2.41 -9.66 -14.23
C ILE A 782 -2.73 -8.22 -13.79
N ARG A 783 -1.99 -7.69 -12.80
CA ARG A 783 -2.19 -6.31 -12.31
C ARG A 783 -1.84 -5.27 -13.35
N SER A 784 -0.72 -5.46 -14.05
CA SER A 784 -0.21 -4.49 -15.03
C SER A 784 -1.06 -4.40 -16.29
N LEU A 785 -1.73 -5.49 -16.70
CA LEU A 785 -2.63 -5.50 -17.85
C LEU A 785 -4.09 -5.32 -17.42
N ILE A 786 -4.65 -6.30 -16.72
CA ILE A 786 -6.10 -6.37 -16.43
C ILE A 786 -6.45 -5.38 -15.31
N GLY A 787 -5.66 -5.36 -14.23
CA GLY A 787 -5.86 -4.44 -13.11
C GLY A 787 -5.76 -2.97 -13.54
N ALA A 788 -4.73 -2.61 -14.31
CA ALA A 788 -4.54 -1.27 -14.84
C ALA A 788 -5.69 -0.84 -15.76
N PHE A 789 -6.22 -1.75 -16.58
CA PHE A 789 -7.38 -1.45 -17.42
C PHE A 789 -8.62 -1.13 -16.55
N ALA A 790 -8.94 -1.99 -15.59
CA ALA A 790 -10.15 -1.83 -14.77
C ALA A 790 -10.06 -0.67 -13.75
N GLY A 791 -8.91 -0.49 -13.11
CA GLY A 791 -8.73 0.47 -12.01
C GLY A 791 -8.06 1.79 -12.40
N SER A 792 -7.37 1.86 -13.54
CA SER A 792 -6.63 3.06 -13.99
C SER A 792 -7.06 3.58 -15.36
N ASN A 793 -7.96 2.89 -16.06
CA ASN A 793 -8.65 3.41 -17.25
C ASN A 793 -10.19 3.40 -17.07
N PRO A 794 -10.72 4.15 -16.08
CA PRO A 794 -12.15 4.12 -15.79
C PRO A 794 -13.00 4.59 -16.98
N ALA A 795 -12.48 5.45 -17.86
CA ALA A 795 -13.22 5.87 -19.05
C ALA A 795 -13.53 4.69 -19.99
N ALA A 796 -12.53 3.83 -20.25
CA ALA A 796 -12.70 2.65 -21.09
C ALA A 796 -13.39 1.50 -20.34
N PHE A 797 -13.07 1.27 -19.07
CA PHE A 797 -13.72 0.23 -18.27
C PHE A 797 -15.23 0.48 -18.13
N HIS A 798 -15.62 1.75 -17.95
CA HIS A 798 -17.02 2.19 -17.89
C HIS A 798 -17.57 2.65 -19.27
N ALA A 799 -17.07 2.06 -20.36
CA ALA A 799 -17.64 2.22 -21.69
C ALA A 799 -19.16 1.97 -21.65
N GLN A 800 -19.93 2.79 -22.37
CA GLN A 800 -21.39 2.82 -22.26
C GLN A 800 -22.06 1.50 -22.70
N ASP A 801 -21.39 0.73 -23.55
CA ASP A 801 -21.84 -0.59 -23.97
C ASP A 801 -21.75 -1.65 -22.84
N GLY A 802 -20.90 -1.43 -21.84
CA GLY A 802 -20.63 -2.35 -20.74
C GLY A 802 -19.54 -3.40 -21.05
N SER A 803 -18.79 -3.23 -22.14
CA SER A 803 -17.78 -4.18 -22.60
C SER A 803 -16.64 -4.39 -21.60
N GLY A 804 -16.24 -3.34 -20.87
CA GLY A 804 -15.24 -3.43 -19.80
C GLY A 804 -15.68 -4.31 -18.62
N TYR A 805 -16.96 -4.24 -18.24
CA TYR A 805 -17.50 -5.10 -17.17
C TYR A 805 -17.51 -6.57 -17.59
N GLN A 806 -17.94 -6.86 -18.82
CA GLN A 806 -17.98 -8.23 -19.33
C GLN A 806 -16.57 -8.83 -19.42
N PHE A 807 -15.59 -8.03 -19.88
CA PHE A 807 -14.19 -8.43 -19.89
C PHE A 807 -13.69 -8.81 -18.50
N LEU A 808 -13.98 -7.98 -17.49
CA LEU A 808 -13.53 -8.27 -16.13
C LEU A 808 -14.24 -9.49 -15.55
N VAL A 809 -15.52 -9.73 -15.85
CA VAL A 809 -16.23 -10.95 -15.45
C VAL A 809 -15.55 -12.20 -16.03
N GLU A 810 -15.12 -12.18 -17.28
CA GLU A 810 -14.37 -13.30 -17.89
C GLU A 810 -13.07 -13.57 -17.13
N MET A 811 -12.31 -12.52 -16.83
CA MET A 811 -11.03 -12.66 -16.11
C MET A 811 -11.22 -13.13 -14.66
N LEU A 812 -12.22 -12.61 -13.96
CA LEU A 812 -12.54 -13.00 -12.59
C LEU A 812 -13.12 -14.42 -12.50
N THR A 813 -13.75 -14.91 -13.57
CA THR A 813 -14.20 -16.31 -13.62
C THR A 813 -13.03 -17.29 -13.59
N ASP A 814 -11.92 -17.00 -14.28
CA ASP A 814 -10.67 -17.78 -14.16
C ASP A 814 -10.03 -17.57 -12.77
N LEU A 815 -9.82 -16.31 -12.39
CA LEU A 815 -9.07 -15.96 -11.19
C LEU A 815 -9.76 -16.42 -9.89
N ASN A 816 -11.10 -16.53 -9.87
CA ASN A 816 -11.83 -17.09 -8.72
C ASN A 816 -11.31 -18.47 -8.33
N SER A 817 -10.98 -19.31 -9.31
CA SER A 817 -10.47 -20.67 -9.04
C SER A 817 -8.95 -20.71 -8.98
N ARG A 818 -8.26 -19.87 -9.75
CA ARG A 818 -6.79 -19.88 -9.82
C ARG A 818 -6.13 -19.20 -8.62
N ASN A 819 -6.56 -17.98 -8.32
CA ASN A 819 -5.94 -17.11 -7.32
C ASN A 819 -6.99 -16.11 -6.77
N PRO A 820 -7.76 -16.52 -5.75
CA PRO A 820 -8.85 -15.72 -5.17
C PRO A 820 -8.41 -14.35 -4.64
N GLN A 821 -7.22 -14.26 -4.06
CA GLN A 821 -6.70 -13.00 -3.52
C GLN A 821 -6.49 -11.97 -4.65
N VAL A 822 -5.89 -12.38 -5.78
CA VAL A 822 -5.74 -11.52 -6.97
C VAL A 822 -7.12 -11.20 -7.56
N ALA A 823 -8.04 -12.15 -7.65
CA ALA A 823 -9.41 -11.91 -8.10
C ALA A 823 -10.09 -10.81 -7.26
N SER A 824 -9.97 -10.88 -5.94
CA SER A 824 -10.53 -9.93 -5.01
C SER A 824 -9.92 -8.53 -5.10
N ARG A 825 -8.64 -8.41 -5.47
CA ARG A 825 -8.05 -7.11 -5.81
C ARG A 825 -8.68 -6.53 -7.09
N LEU A 826 -8.92 -7.37 -8.09
CA LEU A 826 -9.41 -6.94 -9.40
C LEU A 826 -10.91 -6.65 -9.45
N ILE A 827 -11.72 -7.17 -8.53
CA ILE A 827 -13.17 -6.90 -8.49
C ILE A 827 -13.51 -5.50 -7.94
N GLU A 828 -12.56 -4.82 -7.27
CA GLU A 828 -12.76 -3.52 -6.63
C GLU A 828 -13.49 -2.47 -7.50
N PRO A 829 -13.15 -2.29 -8.79
CA PRO A 829 -13.86 -1.34 -9.65
C PRO A 829 -15.36 -1.64 -9.82
N LEU A 830 -15.78 -2.92 -9.80
CA LEU A 830 -17.20 -3.30 -9.95
C LEU A 830 -18.02 -3.00 -8.70
N ILE A 831 -17.44 -3.09 -7.51
CA ILE A 831 -18.19 -2.86 -6.27
C ILE A 831 -18.47 -1.37 -5.99
N ARG A 832 -17.89 -0.47 -6.78
CA ARG A 832 -18.14 0.99 -6.72
C ARG A 832 -19.40 1.43 -7.46
N LEU A 833 -20.24 0.50 -7.92
CA LEU A 833 -21.42 0.76 -8.76
C LEU A 833 -22.29 1.95 -8.30
N LYS A 834 -22.55 2.10 -6.99
CA LYS A 834 -23.42 3.17 -6.44
C LYS A 834 -22.87 4.59 -6.66
N ARG A 835 -21.63 4.75 -7.10
CA ARG A 835 -21.01 6.03 -7.47
C ARG A 835 -21.20 6.38 -8.95
N TYR A 836 -21.87 5.55 -9.76
CA TYR A 836 -22.08 5.80 -11.18
C TYR A 836 -23.57 6.04 -11.52
N ASP A 837 -23.85 6.47 -12.75
CA ASP A 837 -25.21 6.66 -13.24
C ASP A 837 -26.02 5.35 -13.30
N ASP A 838 -27.36 5.46 -13.32
CA ASP A 838 -28.28 4.32 -13.24
C ASP A 838 -28.04 3.26 -14.32
N LYS A 839 -27.67 3.66 -15.55
CA LYS A 839 -27.44 2.70 -16.64
C LYS A 839 -26.17 1.89 -16.40
N ARG A 840 -25.10 2.52 -15.91
CA ARG A 840 -23.87 1.82 -15.52
C ARG A 840 -24.12 0.94 -14.30
N GLN A 841 -24.88 1.41 -13.31
CA GLN A 841 -25.27 0.62 -12.15
C GLN A 841 -25.98 -0.68 -12.53
N GLU A 842 -26.96 -0.63 -13.43
CA GLU A 842 -27.67 -1.81 -13.90
C GLU A 842 -26.72 -2.86 -14.50
N LYS A 843 -25.80 -2.42 -15.37
CA LYS A 843 -24.81 -3.30 -16.01
C LYS A 843 -23.79 -3.88 -15.01
N MET A 844 -23.28 -3.07 -14.10
CA MET A 844 -22.34 -3.51 -13.06
C MET A 844 -23.01 -4.49 -12.09
N ARG A 845 -24.28 -4.23 -11.73
CA ARG A 845 -25.07 -5.16 -10.91
C ARG A 845 -25.28 -6.49 -11.61
N ALA A 846 -25.60 -6.50 -12.89
CA ALA A 846 -25.73 -7.74 -13.68
C ALA A 846 -24.41 -8.53 -13.72
N ALA A 847 -23.27 -7.85 -13.88
CA ALA A 847 -21.94 -8.47 -13.83
C ALA A 847 -21.65 -9.11 -12.45
N LEU A 848 -21.99 -8.41 -11.36
CA LEU A 848 -21.82 -8.94 -9.99
C LEU A 848 -22.75 -10.14 -9.71
N GLU A 849 -24.00 -10.12 -10.18
CA GLU A 849 -24.91 -11.27 -10.05
C GLU A 849 -24.43 -12.48 -10.86
N GLN A 850 -23.79 -12.25 -12.03
CA GLN A 850 -23.16 -13.33 -12.79
C GLN A 850 -22.01 -13.97 -11.98
N LEU A 851 -21.14 -13.16 -11.38
CA LEU A 851 -20.04 -13.65 -10.53
C LEU A 851 -20.55 -14.37 -9.27
N LYS A 852 -21.64 -13.86 -8.68
CA LYS A 852 -22.30 -14.51 -7.54
C LYS A 852 -22.81 -15.92 -7.86
N GLY A 853 -23.17 -16.16 -9.12
CA GLY A 853 -23.66 -17.44 -9.62
C GLY A 853 -22.56 -18.44 -9.99
N LEU A 854 -21.28 -18.12 -9.80
CA LEU A 854 -20.17 -19.04 -10.08
C LEU A 854 -20.24 -20.29 -9.19
N GLU A 855 -19.91 -21.43 -9.80
CA GLU A 855 -19.60 -22.64 -9.03
C GLU A 855 -18.29 -22.43 -8.25
N ASN A 856 -18.24 -22.90 -7.00
CA ASN A 856 -17.08 -22.74 -6.12
C ASN A 856 -16.62 -21.27 -5.99
N LEU A 857 -17.58 -20.36 -5.80
CA LEU A 857 -17.28 -18.96 -5.49
C LEU A 857 -16.45 -18.87 -4.20
N SER A 858 -15.25 -18.31 -4.31
CA SER A 858 -14.31 -18.08 -3.21
C SER A 858 -14.89 -17.15 -2.15
N GLY A 859 -14.45 -17.33 -0.90
CA GLY A 859 -14.81 -16.45 0.22
C GLY A 859 -14.43 -14.99 -0.05
N ASP A 860 -13.27 -14.77 -0.68
CA ASP A 860 -12.75 -13.45 -1.04
C ASP A 860 -13.75 -12.66 -1.90
N LEU A 861 -14.23 -13.26 -2.98
CA LEU A 861 -15.19 -12.63 -3.89
C LEU A 861 -16.59 -12.57 -3.27
N TYR A 862 -17.02 -13.61 -2.56
CA TYR A 862 -18.33 -13.66 -1.93
C TYR A 862 -18.56 -12.48 -0.98
N GLU A 863 -17.58 -12.16 -0.12
CA GLU A 863 -17.68 -11.03 0.81
C GLU A 863 -17.90 -9.69 0.07
N LYS A 864 -17.10 -9.42 -0.97
CA LYS A 864 -17.19 -8.17 -1.72
C LYS A 864 -18.47 -8.07 -2.55
N ILE A 865 -18.86 -9.16 -3.21
CA ILE A 865 -20.08 -9.21 -4.04
C ILE A 865 -21.33 -9.02 -3.19
N THR A 866 -21.42 -9.70 -2.05
CA THR A 866 -22.61 -9.59 -1.19
C THR A 866 -22.77 -8.20 -0.59
N LYS A 867 -21.67 -7.55 -0.17
CA LYS A 867 -21.70 -6.16 0.28
C LYS A 867 -22.09 -5.20 -0.85
N ALA A 868 -21.60 -5.41 -2.06
CA ALA A 868 -21.89 -4.54 -3.20
C ALA A 868 -23.35 -4.62 -3.69
N LEU A 869 -23.97 -5.79 -3.59
CA LEU A 869 -25.34 -6.04 -4.04
C LEU A 869 -26.41 -5.67 -3.01
N ALA A 870 -26.03 -5.45 -1.74
CA ALA A 870 -26.90 -4.88 -0.71
C ALA A 870 -27.10 -3.37 -0.94
#